data_AF-A0A1R0XK76-F1
#
_entry.id   AF-A0A1R0XK76-F1
#
_cell.length_a   1.000
_cell.length_b   1.000
_cell.length_c   1.000
_cell.angle_alpha   90.00
_cell.angle_beta   90.00
_cell.angle_gamma   90.00
#
_symmetry.space_group_name_H-M   'P 1'
#
loop_
_entity.id
_entity.type
_entity.pdbx_description
1 polymer ?
#
loop_
_entity_poly.entity_id
_entity_poly.type
_entity_poly.pdbx_seq_one_letter_code
_entity_poly.pdbx_strand_id
1 'polypeptide(L)'
;MDQLFGHILNMSITGSYVIVFIIVARLFLRKVPKIFSYALWSVVLFRLLCPFSIESIFSFIPSEVQNTPLNKQFTQMPQIQEVINTSDQAVNHISTVLVPTEPATSAVITPANSTDAWINIGHFIWLIGIALLFIYSIVATVRLSRNIRTATLLFENIYEHSGITTPFVFGLLKPRIYLPSGLSANEKAYIIKHEQVHIQRYDHIIKPVAFAVLCLHWFNPLVWLSFYLMSDDMEKSCDESVIRQMGSGIKKEYSISLLNLSTGKRFIGGSPLTFGDSNTKGRIKNILNYKKPAFWVVLVAIIVVAALCVGLLSNPKNDSLTVKDYAEQFMEKNITSYENNSNIKVIDSKITKLEKIASFGDLLATSLEIWSLEYRLKPDDPSKLTMTENMVDGFITEEGSMGKPILLFSTLNSTPHYLGVIKSGENDMSTPAGQEMAVRVFLEANNQLPHETYIGNHMLVKFPLTTGETSQLLLSQPVVQGDSGIWCVERWKDTNGNEYYHTPQTDGTIAEYYARLQALADQGEESALLDPLQVAMNYISNDIGMGQHIKLDQLVVDNEATADDFAITPESTLNGYVLNLSLENNSFDFDNIEWLTMKDSARFKGLNINPDDDMPNGFYILNKYTFTDPLKVTDETKYSIVDANVGAHKEVSKQEFIEYFKRYTDFVPPCVITTRDGYVTSITERYVP
;
A
#
# COMPACT_ATOMS: atom_id res chain seq x y z
N MET A 1 -2.81 3.54 20.08
CA MET A 1 -2.98 5.02 20.12
C MET A 1 -2.90 5.62 18.72
N ASP A 2 -2.10 5.05 17.83
CA ASP A 2 -1.96 5.53 16.44
C ASP A 2 -3.27 5.41 15.63
N GLN A 3 -4.06 4.36 15.85
CA GLN A 3 -5.42 4.24 15.29
C GLN A 3 -6.36 5.38 15.73
N LEU A 4 -6.26 5.83 16.98
CA LEU A 4 -7.07 6.95 17.49
C LEU A 4 -6.67 8.27 16.81
N PHE A 5 -5.37 8.48 16.61
CA PHE A 5 -4.85 9.65 15.89
C PHE A 5 -5.31 9.65 14.42
N GLY A 6 -5.22 8.50 13.74
CA GLY A 6 -5.73 8.32 12.37
C GLY A 6 -7.23 8.63 12.26
N HIS A 7 -8.04 8.13 13.20
CA HIS A 7 -9.47 8.46 13.25
C HIS A 7 -9.75 9.95 13.49
N ILE A 8 -9.01 10.60 14.40
CA ILE A 8 -9.16 12.03 14.67
C ILE A 8 -8.77 12.87 13.45
N LEU A 9 -7.71 12.48 12.73
CA LEU A 9 -7.31 13.14 11.50
C LEU A 9 -8.42 13.07 10.44
N ASN A 10 -9.02 11.88 10.25
CA ASN A 10 -10.14 11.71 9.34
C ASN A 10 -11.38 12.53 9.75
N MET A 11 -11.71 12.56 11.05
CA MET A 11 -12.78 13.42 11.58
C MET A 11 -12.48 14.91 11.34
N SER A 12 -11.22 15.32 11.42
CA SER A 12 -10.82 16.71 11.14
C SER A 12 -10.97 17.06 9.66
N ILE A 13 -10.60 16.16 8.75
CA ILE A 13 -10.73 16.34 7.31
C ILE A 13 -12.21 16.44 6.93
N THR A 14 -13.02 15.46 7.32
CA THR A 14 -14.47 15.46 7.06
C THR A 14 -15.16 16.68 7.69
N GLY A 15 -14.80 17.04 8.93
CA GLY A 15 -15.28 18.24 9.60
C GLY A 15 -14.92 19.54 8.88
N SER A 16 -13.77 19.59 8.19
CA SER A 16 -13.34 20.76 7.41
C SER A 16 -14.29 21.09 6.26
N TYR A 17 -14.76 20.07 5.53
CA TYR A 17 -15.76 20.25 4.46
C TYR A 17 -17.05 20.84 5.02
N VAL A 18 -17.51 20.33 6.16
CA VAL A 18 -18.72 20.83 6.84
C VAL A 18 -18.54 22.29 7.30
N ILE A 19 -17.36 22.64 7.83
CA ILE A 19 -17.04 24.02 8.24
C ILE A 19 -17.10 24.96 7.03
N VAL A 20 -16.48 24.61 5.91
CA VAL A 20 -16.50 25.42 4.68
C VAL A 20 -17.94 25.61 4.19
N PHE A 21 -18.72 24.53 4.16
CA PHE A 21 -20.12 24.59 3.76
C PHE A 21 -20.93 25.53 4.65
N ILE A 22 -20.77 25.45 5.97
CA ILE A 22 -21.47 26.33 6.92
C ILE A 22 -21.02 27.79 6.76
N ILE A 23 -19.73 28.04 6.52
CA ILE A 23 -19.23 29.40 6.24
C ILE A 23 -19.94 29.98 5.00
N VAL A 24 -20.12 29.18 3.95
CA VAL A 24 -20.86 29.57 2.74
C VAL A 24 -22.35 29.78 3.06
N ALA A 25 -22.99 28.84 3.75
CA ALA A 25 -24.40 28.95 4.16
C ALA A 25 -24.68 30.22 4.99
N ARG A 26 -23.75 30.61 5.86
CA ARG A 26 -23.83 31.86 6.65
C ARG A 26 -23.90 33.11 5.79
N LEU A 27 -23.33 33.12 4.58
CA LEU A 27 -23.43 34.26 3.65
C LEU A 27 -24.87 34.47 3.18
N PHE A 28 -25.62 33.40 2.98
CA PHE A 28 -27.03 33.44 2.57
C PHE A 28 -27.97 33.73 3.75
N LEU A 29 -27.60 33.30 4.97
CA LEU A 29 -28.37 33.54 6.20
C LEU A 29 -28.16 34.95 6.82
N ARG A 30 -27.55 35.89 6.10
CA ARG A 30 -27.27 37.24 6.62
C ARG A 30 -28.51 38.03 7.05
N LYS A 31 -29.67 37.76 6.43
CA LYS A 31 -30.95 38.45 6.70
C LYS A 31 -31.84 37.71 7.72
N VAL A 32 -31.41 36.53 8.17
CA VAL A 32 -32.13 35.64 9.08
C VAL A 32 -31.58 35.85 10.50
N PRO A 33 -32.37 35.64 11.57
CA PRO A 33 -31.88 35.73 12.95
C PRO A 33 -30.64 34.86 13.18
N LYS A 34 -29.68 35.36 13.95
CA LYS A 34 -28.38 34.72 14.15
C LYS A 34 -28.43 33.42 14.93
N ILE A 35 -29.55 33.12 15.59
CA ILE A 35 -29.79 31.82 16.21
C ILE A 35 -29.66 30.66 15.20
N PHE A 36 -30.04 30.85 13.94
CA PHE A 36 -29.95 29.80 12.93
C PHE A 36 -28.50 29.56 12.48
N SER A 37 -27.72 30.63 12.29
CA SER A 37 -26.28 30.52 12.04
C SER A 37 -25.55 29.89 13.22
N TYR A 38 -25.94 30.25 14.45
CA TYR A 38 -25.39 29.65 15.66
C TYR A 38 -25.73 28.15 15.77
N ALA A 39 -26.98 27.77 15.50
CA ALA A 39 -27.42 26.38 15.53
C ALA A 39 -26.69 25.48 14.52
N LEU A 40 -26.36 25.97 13.33
CA LEU A 40 -25.62 25.19 12.33
C LEU A 40 -24.24 24.72 12.83
N TRP A 41 -23.59 25.47 13.72
CA TRP A 41 -22.30 25.05 14.29
C TRP A 41 -22.41 23.79 15.17
N SER A 42 -23.60 23.42 15.65
CA SER A 42 -23.81 22.14 16.33
C SER A 42 -23.50 20.93 15.42
N VAL A 43 -23.69 21.06 14.10
CA VAL A 43 -23.35 20.02 13.12
C VAL A 43 -21.83 19.82 13.03
N VAL A 44 -21.07 20.92 13.03
CA VAL A 44 -19.60 20.88 13.11
C VAL A 44 -19.16 20.21 14.40
N LEU A 45 -19.75 20.63 15.53
CA LEU A 45 -19.40 20.07 16.83
C LEU A 45 -19.66 18.56 16.89
N PHE A 46 -20.80 18.10 16.37
CA PHE A 46 -21.13 16.68 16.29
C PHE A 46 -20.12 15.92 15.41
N ARG A 47 -19.79 16.43 14.22
CA ARG A 47 -18.85 15.76 13.30
C ARG A 47 -17.41 15.69 13.81
N LEU A 48 -16.99 16.67 14.61
CA LEU A 48 -15.65 16.67 15.21
C LEU A 48 -15.55 15.80 16.48
N LEU A 49 -16.68 15.41 17.09
CA LEU A 49 -16.74 14.61 18.32
C LEU A 49 -17.20 13.16 18.09
N CYS A 50 -18.13 12.96 17.17
CA CYS A 50 -18.80 11.68 16.97
C CYS A 50 -18.12 10.91 15.82
N PRO A 51 -17.50 9.75 16.10
CA PRO A 51 -16.90 8.91 15.06
C PRO A 51 -17.95 8.16 14.23
N PHE A 52 -19.22 8.17 14.65
CA PHE A 52 -20.31 7.49 13.96
C PHE A 52 -20.89 8.36 12.85
N SER A 53 -20.92 7.82 11.65
CA SER A 53 -21.58 8.41 10.49
C SER A 53 -22.75 7.55 10.05
N ILE A 54 -23.89 8.18 9.78
CA ILE A 54 -25.06 7.51 9.20
C ILE A 54 -24.87 7.50 7.68
N GLU A 55 -24.92 6.34 7.03
CA GLU A 55 -24.82 6.23 5.57
C GLU A 55 -26.14 6.64 4.90
N SER A 56 -26.08 7.49 3.87
CA SER A 56 -27.25 7.94 3.13
C SER A 56 -26.91 8.36 1.70
N ILE A 57 -27.87 8.18 0.80
CA ILE A 57 -27.84 8.71 -0.58
C ILE A 57 -27.89 10.25 -0.62
N PHE A 58 -28.22 10.91 0.49
CA PHE A 58 -28.35 12.37 0.58
C PHE A 58 -27.10 13.06 1.15
N SER A 59 -25.95 12.39 1.17
CA SER A 59 -24.70 12.99 1.64
C SER A 59 -24.18 14.09 0.71
N PHE A 60 -23.83 15.24 1.27
CA PHE A 60 -23.13 16.31 0.56
C PHE A 60 -21.60 16.19 0.61
N ILE A 61 -21.05 15.15 1.27
CA ILE A 61 -19.61 14.88 1.34
C ILE A 61 -19.19 14.05 0.11
N PRO A 62 -18.14 14.45 -0.64
CA PRO A 62 -17.64 13.67 -1.78
C PRO A 62 -17.10 12.29 -1.35
N SER A 63 -17.46 11.24 -2.08
CA SER A 63 -17.06 9.85 -1.80
C SER A 63 -15.54 9.62 -1.84
N GLU A 64 -14.80 10.41 -2.63
CA GLU A 64 -13.34 10.32 -2.75
C GLU A 64 -12.59 10.62 -1.44
N VAL A 65 -13.16 11.44 -0.55
CA VAL A 65 -12.52 11.84 0.73
C VAL A 65 -12.35 10.63 1.66
N GLN A 66 -13.22 9.63 1.56
CA GLN A 66 -13.17 8.41 2.39
C GLN A 66 -12.16 7.38 1.88
N ASN A 67 -11.79 7.44 0.61
CA ASN A 67 -10.88 6.47 -0.04
C ASN A 67 -9.40 6.89 0.01
N THR A 68 -9.05 7.89 0.83
CA THR A 68 -7.68 8.43 0.98
C THR A 68 -6.70 7.34 1.43
N PRO A 69 -5.46 7.25 0.88
CA PRO A 69 -4.49 6.19 1.20
C PRO A 69 -4.21 5.96 2.69
N LEU A 70 -4.27 7.03 3.51
CA LEU A 70 -4.15 6.93 4.96
C LEU A 70 -5.19 5.99 5.60
N ASN A 71 -6.39 5.90 5.02
CA ASN A 71 -7.48 5.09 5.57
C ASN A 71 -7.21 3.58 5.39
N LYS A 72 -6.48 3.20 4.32
CA LYS A 72 -6.12 1.79 4.03
C LYS A 72 -5.06 1.25 5.00
N GLN A 73 -4.10 2.08 5.42
CA GLN A 73 -3.05 1.66 6.37
C GLN A 73 -3.58 1.38 7.79
N PHE A 74 -4.59 2.12 8.26
CA PHE A 74 -5.11 1.92 9.64
C PHE A 74 -6.18 0.83 9.75
N THR A 75 -6.75 0.35 8.64
CA THR A 75 -7.70 -0.77 8.62
C THR A 75 -7.07 -2.12 8.28
N GLN A 76 -5.80 -2.16 7.90
CA GLN A 76 -5.05 -3.40 7.64
C GLN A 76 -3.86 -3.54 8.59
N MET A 77 -4.05 -4.30 9.66
CA MET A 77 -2.97 -5.08 10.26
C MET A 77 -3.46 -6.52 10.43
N PRO A 78 -2.74 -7.52 9.92
CA PRO A 78 -2.98 -8.90 10.31
C PRO A 78 -2.64 -9.05 11.80
N GLN A 79 -3.56 -9.61 12.58
CA GLN A 79 -3.17 -10.14 13.87
C GLN A 79 -2.33 -11.38 13.62
N ILE A 80 -0.99 -11.23 13.65
CA ILE A 80 -0.09 -12.36 13.77
C ILE A 80 -0.36 -12.97 15.15
N GLN A 81 -1.15 -14.04 15.17
CA GLN A 81 -1.27 -14.91 16.33
C GLN A 81 0.08 -15.65 16.43
N GLU A 82 0.92 -15.25 17.38
CA GLU A 82 2.05 -16.07 17.84
C GLU A 82 1.52 -17.45 18.25
N VAL A 83 1.74 -18.46 17.40
CA VAL A 83 1.66 -19.85 17.82
C VAL A 83 2.96 -20.13 18.59
N ILE A 84 2.83 -20.09 19.92
CA ILE A 84 3.84 -20.51 20.87
C ILE A 84 4.08 -22.02 20.67
N ASN A 85 5.18 -22.38 20.02
CA ASN A 85 5.73 -23.73 20.10
C ASN A 85 6.68 -23.81 21.29
N THR A 86 6.11 -24.14 22.46
CA THR A 86 6.86 -24.62 23.63
C THR A 86 6.88 -26.14 23.65
N SER A 87 8.02 -26.72 23.28
CA SER A 87 8.58 -28.03 23.68
C SER A 87 9.71 -28.37 22.69
N ASP A 88 10.92 -28.76 23.04
CA ASP A 88 11.54 -29.07 24.31
C ASP A 88 13.06 -29.00 24.12
N GLN A 89 13.77 -28.74 25.21
CA GLN A 89 15.22 -28.82 25.29
C GLN A 89 15.73 -30.27 25.34
N ALA A 90 17.05 -30.40 25.14
CA ALA A 90 17.93 -31.57 25.18
C ALA A 90 18.04 -32.27 23.81
N VAL A 91 19.20 -32.26 23.15
CA VAL A 91 20.47 -32.82 23.64
C VAL A 91 21.68 -32.01 23.13
N ASN A 92 22.56 -31.63 24.06
CA ASN A 92 23.91 -31.12 23.82
C ASN A 92 24.90 -32.26 23.50
N HIS A 93 26.07 -31.85 22.98
CA HIS A 93 27.34 -32.58 22.73
C HIS A 93 27.51 -32.99 21.24
N ILE A 94 28.49 -32.46 20.48
CA ILE A 94 29.93 -32.39 20.77
C ILE A 94 30.59 -31.15 20.11
N SER A 95 31.39 -30.46 20.94
CA SER A 95 32.48 -29.49 20.72
C SER A 95 33.40 -29.81 19.51
N THR A 96 34.15 -28.93 18.83
CA THR A 96 34.94 -27.73 19.15
C THR A 96 35.67 -27.38 17.83
N VAL A 97 35.94 -26.12 17.47
CA VAL A 97 37.25 -25.43 17.62
C VAL A 97 37.03 -23.97 17.18
N LEU A 98 36.92 -23.03 18.14
CA LEU A 98 37.86 -21.93 18.46
C LEU A 98 37.91 -20.82 17.38
N VAL A 99 37.41 -19.57 17.57
CA VAL A 99 37.90 -18.46 18.44
C VAL A 99 36.92 -17.24 18.29
N PRO A 100 36.85 -16.29 19.25
CA PRO A 100 35.59 -15.83 19.86
C PRO A 100 35.03 -14.47 19.40
N THR A 101 33.74 -14.37 19.71
CA THR A 101 32.79 -13.25 19.76
C THR A 101 33.22 -12.07 20.65
N GLU A 102 33.00 -10.85 20.15
CA GLU A 102 32.13 -9.88 20.83
C GLU A 102 30.93 -9.61 19.90
N PRO A 103 29.68 -9.62 20.41
CA PRO A 103 28.51 -9.33 19.59
C PRO A 103 28.36 -7.81 19.45
N ALA A 104 28.69 -7.27 18.28
CA ALA A 104 28.06 -6.04 17.83
C ALA A 104 26.58 -6.37 17.62
N THR A 105 25.73 -5.88 18.53
CA THR A 105 24.29 -5.80 18.33
C THR A 105 24.00 -4.90 17.13
N SER A 106 24.10 -5.48 15.93
CA SER A 106 23.42 -4.97 14.76
C SER A 106 21.95 -5.30 14.94
N ALA A 107 21.24 -4.38 15.60
CA ALA A 107 19.80 -4.33 15.48
C ALA A 107 19.50 -4.35 13.98
N VAL A 108 18.79 -5.38 13.53
CA VAL A 108 18.17 -5.41 12.21
C VAL A 108 17.21 -4.22 12.21
N ILE A 109 17.68 -3.09 11.69
CA ILE A 109 16.84 -1.96 11.36
C ILE A 109 16.10 -2.41 10.11
N THR A 110 14.96 -3.08 10.31
CA THR A 110 13.90 -3.09 9.30
C THR A 110 13.69 -1.63 8.89
N PRO A 111 13.84 -1.25 7.61
CA PRO A 111 13.47 0.08 7.18
C PRO A 111 11.95 0.18 7.38
N ALA A 112 11.55 0.71 8.54
CA ALA A 112 10.20 1.16 8.77
C ALA A 112 9.85 2.05 7.58
N ASN A 113 8.77 1.71 6.87
CA ASN A 113 8.26 2.52 5.78
C ASN A 113 8.33 3.98 6.23
N SER A 114 8.95 4.84 5.43
CA SER A 114 9.22 6.23 5.84
C SER A 114 7.94 6.95 6.30
N THR A 115 6.78 6.53 5.81
CA THR A 115 5.43 6.95 6.23
C THR A 115 5.08 6.59 7.67
N ASP A 116 5.47 5.42 8.17
CA ASP A 116 5.12 4.93 9.53
C ASP A 116 5.90 5.70 10.60
N ALA A 117 7.13 6.10 10.29
CA ALA A 117 7.94 6.97 11.15
C ALA A 117 7.33 8.38 11.30
N TRP A 118 6.83 8.97 10.20
CA TRP A 118 6.17 10.29 10.23
C TRP A 118 4.84 10.27 11.01
N ILE A 119 4.07 9.18 10.91
CA ILE A 119 2.83 9.00 11.69
C ILE A 119 3.14 8.92 13.19
N ASN A 120 4.19 8.18 13.56
CA ASN A 120 4.63 8.07 14.96
C ASN A 120 5.12 9.42 15.52
N ILE A 121 5.90 10.18 14.75
CA ILE A 121 6.31 11.53 15.18
C ILE A 121 5.10 12.47 15.30
N GLY A 122 4.15 12.36 14.37
CA GLY A 122 2.92 13.15 14.34
C GLY A 122 2.05 12.99 15.59
N HIS A 123 1.89 11.77 16.12
CA HIS A 123 1.06 11.55 17.30
C HIS A 123 1.64 12.21 18.55
N PHE A 124 2.97 12.21 18.73
CA PHE A 124 3.61 12.85 19.89
C PHE A 124 3.44 14.37 19.84
N ILE A 125 3.64 14.98 18.67
CA ILE A 125 3.42 16.42 18.46
C ILE A 125 1.96 16.77 18.77
N TRP A 126 1.02 15.93 18.33
CA TRP A 126 -0.40 16.11 18.59
C TRP A 126 -0.75 16.13 20.08
N LEU A 127 -0.23 15.16 20.86
CA LEU A 127 -0.44 15.09 22.31
C LEU A 127 0.18 16.28 23.05
N ILE A 128 1.37 16.72 22.66
CA ILE A 128 2.02 17.90 23.24
C ILE A 128 1.16 19.15 23.00
N GLY A 129 0.63 19.33 21.80
CA GLY A 129 -0.25 20.45 21.48
C GLY A 129 -1.53 20.45 22.31
N ILE A 130 -2.18 19.29 22.49
CA ILE A 130 -3.35 19.14 23.39
C ILE A 130 -2.99 19.53 24.81
N ALA A 131 -1.88 19.00 25.34
CA ALA A 131 -1.46 19.26 26.71
C ALA A 131 -1.20 20.75 26.95
N LEU A 132 -0.49 21.43 26.04
CA LEU A 132 -0.20 22.86 26.15
C LEU A 132 -1.48 23.71 26.15
N LEU A 133 -2.42 23.47 25.24
CA LEU A 133 -3.68 24.21 25.17
C LEU A 133 -4.58 23.94 26.38
N PHE A 134 -4.61 22.69 26.85
CA PHE A 134 -5.39 22.32 28.02
C PHE A 134 -4.82 22.94 29.30
N ILE A 135 -3.50 22.88 29.49
CA ILE A 135 -2.80 23.56 30.61
C ILE A 135 -3.06 25.06 30.56
N TYR A 136 -2.94 25.69 29.39
CA TYR A 136 -3.27 27.11 29.22
C TYR A 136 -4.70 27.43 29.67
N SER A 137 -5.67 26.60 29.29
CA SER A 137 -7.09 26.76 29.65
C SER A 137 -7.34 26.64 31.15
N ILE A 138 -6.66 25.69 31.83
CA ILE A 138 -6.74 25.51 33.27
C ILE A 138 -6.13 26.72 33.98
N VAL A 139 -4.93 27.14 33.58
CA VAL A 139 -4.24 28.28 34.19
C VAL A 139 -5.06 29.55 34.02
N ALA A 140 -5.64 29.79 32.84
CA ALA A 140 -6.51 30.94 32.58
C ALA A 140 -7.75 30.93 33.49
N THR A 141 -8.43 29.77 33.59
CA THR A 141 -9.61 29.58 34.45
C THR A 141 -9.29 29.79 35.93
N VAL A 142 -8.15 29.26 36.40
CA VAL A 142 -7.70 29.41 37.79
C VAL A 142 -7.34 30.86 38.10
N ARG A 143 -6.64 31.55 37.18
CA ARG A 143 -6.33 32.98 37.33
C ARG A 143 -7.61 33.82 37.44
N LEU A 144 -8.58 33.56 36.57
CA LEU A 144 -9.89 34.24 36.62
C LEU A 144 -10.62 33.94 37.93
N SER A 145 -10.66 32.66 38.34
CA SER A 145 -11.30 32.21 39.58
C SER A 145 -10.69 32.89 40.81
N ARG A 146 -9.38 33.13 40.82
CA ARG A 146 -8.69 33.84 41.89
C ARG A 146 -9.04 35.33 41.90
N ASN A 147 -9.13 35.95 40.72
CA ASN A 147 -9.45 37.38 40.59
C ASN A 147 -10.87 37.72 41.11
N ILE A 148 -11.84 36.84 40.87
CA ILE A 148 -13.24 37.06 41.28
C ILE A 148 -13.57 36.66 42.73
N ARG A 149 -12.60 36.21 43.53
CA ARG A 149 -12.84 35.81 44.93
C ARG A 149 -13.31 36.96 45.83
N THR A 150 -12.96 38.19 45.46
CA THR A 150 -13.30 39.42 46.19
C THR A 150 -14.54 40.12 45.63
N ALA A 151 -15.35 39.42 44.82
CA ALA A 151 -16.61 39.95 44.31
C ALA A 151 -17.68 40.02 45.41
N THR A 152 -18.45 41.11 45.43
CA THR A 152 -19.54 41.33 46.37
C THR A 152 -20.86 40.82 45.78
N LEU A 153 -21.71 40.19 46.58
CA LEU A 153 -23.03 39.74 46.14
C LEU A 153 -23.99 40.94 46.08
N LEU A 154 -24.64 41.14 44.94
CA LEU A 154 -25.70 42.14 44.79
C LEU A 154 -27.09 41.52 45.04
N PHE A 155 -27.45 40.49 44.26
CA PHE A 155 -28.77 39.86 44.30
C PHE A 155 -28.74 38.46 43.68
N GLU A 156 -29.29 37.45 44.37
CA GLU A 156 -29.36 36.04 43.93
C GLU A 156 -28.01 35.48 43.42
N ASN A 157 -27.82 35.40 42.10
CA ASN A 157 -26.62 34.89 41.44
C ASN A 157 -25.78 35.99 40.75
N ILE A 158 -26.05 37.26 41.07
CA ILE A 158 -25.41 38.44 40.49
C ILE A 158 -24.40 39.03 41.49
N TYR A 159 -23.15 39.16 41.03
CA TYR A 159 -22.01 39.67 41.79
C TYR A 159 -21.46 40.94 41.12
N GLU A 160 -20.99 41.89 41.92
CA GLU A 160 -20.30 43.08 41.45
C GLU A 160 -18.83 43.03 41.87
N HIS A 161 -17.94 43.44 40.97
CA HIS A 161 -16.52 43.46 41.28
C HIS A 161 -15.82 44.63 40.58
N SER A 162 -15.02 45.38 41.33
CA SER A 162 -14.35 46.59 40.85
C SER A 162 -13.13 46.31 39.98
N GLY A 163 -12.60 45.07 40.01
CA GLY A 163 -11.44 44.63 39.23
C GLY A 163 -11.78 44.01 37.87
N ILE A 164 -13.06 43.95 37.47
CA ILE A 164 -13.47 43.48 36.14
C ILE A 164 -13.96 44.65 35.29
N THR A 165 -13.61 44.63 34.01
CA THR A 165 -13.96 45.67 33.03
C THR A 165 -15.13 45.27 32.15
N THR A 166 -15.41 43.97 32.02
CA THR A 166 -16.48 43.41 31.21
C THR A 166 -17.36 42.47 32.03
N PRO A 167 -18.68 42.43 31.76
CA PRO A 167 -19.57 41.47 32.37
C PRO A 167 -19.32 40.06 31.81
N PHE A 168 -19.50 39.03 32.63
CA PHE A 168 -19.43 37.63 32.19
C PHE A 168 -20.14 36.66 33.14
N VAL A 169 -20.54 35.51 32.61
CA VAL A 169 -20.97 34.34 33.39
C VAL A 169 -19.78 33.45 33.75
N PHE A 170 -19.71 33.01 35.00
CA PHE A 170 -18.71 32.03 35.44
C PHE A 170 -19.31 30.92 36.32
N GLY A 171 -18.88 29.68 36.05
CA GLY A 171 -19.29 28.46 36.77
C GLY A 171 -20.03 27.44 35.87
N LEU A 172 -19.65 26.16 35.95
CA LEU A 172 -20.27 25.08 35.15
C LEU A 172 -21.63 24.61 35.71
N LEU A 173 -21.70 24.29 37.01
CA LEU A 173 -22.90 23.71 37.63
C LEU A 173 -23.85 24.75 38.24
N LYS A 174 -23.30 25.90 38.67
CA LYS A 174 -24.05 27.00 39.27
C LYS A 174 -23.54 28.31 38.66
N PRO A 175 -24.04 28.69 37.46
CA PRO A 175 -23.55 29.87 36.76
C PRO A 175 -23.89 31.15 37.53
N ARG A 176 -22.87 31.99 37.74
CA ARG A 176 -22.96 33.27 38.44
C ARG A 176 -22.62 34.39 37.46
N ILE A 177 -23.38 35.48 37.53
CA ILE A 177 -23.20 36.68 36.69
C ILE A 177 -22.29 37.64 37.44
N TYR A 178 -21.20 38.09 36.81
CA TYR A 178 -20.28 39.08 37.36
C TYR A 178 -20.39 40.40 36.57
N LEU A 179 -20.56 41.52 37.26
CA LEU A 179 -20.75 42.85 36.67
C LEU A 179 -19.65 43.82 37.11
N PRO A 180 -19.18 44.72 36.22
CA PRO A 180 -18.28 45.80 36.59
C PRO A 180 -19.00 46.85 37.45
N SER A 181 -18.27 47.42 38.41
CA SER A 181 -18.78 48.52 39.23
C SER A 181 -18.97 49.80 38.40
N GLY A 182 -19.99 50.60 38.72
CA GLY A 182 -20.20 51.94 38.12
C GLY A 182 -21.16 52.00 36.92
N LEU A 183 -21.88 50.93 36.63
CA LEU A 183 -22.94 50.91 35.60
C LEU A 183 -24.23 51.58 36.09
N SER A 184 -24.88 52.36 35.22
CA SER A 184 -26.22 52.91 35.50
C SER A 184 -27.29 51.82 35.58
N ALA A 185 -28.45 52.11 36.18
CA ALA A 185 -29.53 51.14 36.33
C ALA A 185 -30.02 50.55 34.99
N ASN A 186 -30.10 51.39 33.95
CA ASN A 186 -30.52 50.96 32.61
C ASN A 186 -29.44 50.08 31.94
N GLU A 187 -28.15 50.43 32.09
CA GLU A 187 -27.04 49.60 31.58
C GLU A 187 -26.99 48.24 32.28
N LYS A 188 -27.15 48.21 33.61
CA LYS A 188 -27.26 46.97 34.38
C LYS A 188 -28.40 46.09 33.87
N ALA A 189 -29.58 46.67 33.58
CA ALA A 189 -30.72 45.91 33.08
C ALA A 189 -30.44 45.24 31.72
N TYR A 190 -29.84 45.96 30.76
CA TYR A 190 -29.49 45.40 29.45
C TYR A 190 -28.45 44.28 29.55
N ILE A 191 -27.41 44.49 30.36
CA ILE A 191 -26.31 43.55 30.54
C ILE A 191 -26.79 42.29 31.28
N ILE A 192 -27.54 42.44 32.38
CA ILE A 192 -28.08 41.29 33.12
C ILE A 192 -28.96 40.44 32.20
N LYS A 193 -29.78 41.07 31.34
CA LYS A 193 -30.58 40.32 30.37
C LYS A 193 -29.72 39.58 29.34
N HIS A 194 -28.63 40.17 28.87
CA HIS A 194 -27.66 39.50 27.99
C HIS A 194 -27.06 38.27 28.66
N GLU A 195 -26.51 38.41 29.86
CA GLU A 195 -25.89 37.31 30.60
C GLU A 195 -26.90 36.22 31.00
N GLN A 196 -28.15 36.59 31.30
CA GLN A 196 -29.24 35.63 31.52
C GLN A 196 -29.52 34.77 30.29
N VAL A 197 -29.41 35.33 29.07
CA VAL A 197 -29.59 34.55 27.84
C VAL A 197 -28.49 33.49 27.70
N HIS A 198 -27.24 33.81 28.03
CA HIS A 198 -26.15 32.83 28.06
C HIS A 198 -26.39 31.69 29.06
N ILE A 199 -26.97 31.99 30.22
CA ILE A 199 -27.33 30.97 31.21
C ILE A 199 -28.46 30.09 30.69
N GLN A 200 -29.53 30.70 30.16
CA GLN A 200 -30.71 29.98 29.65
C GLN A 200 -30.38 29.05 28.47
N ARG A 201 -29.40 29.42 27.64
CA ARG A 201 -28.96 28.63 26.48
C ARG A 201 -27.79 27.69 26.76
N TYR A 202 -27.29 27.64 28.00
CA TYR A 202 -26.13 26.85 28.38
C TYR A 202 -24.84 27.21 27.62
N ASP A 203 -24.72 28.46 27.16
CA ASP A 203 -23.55 28.92 26.39
C ASP A 203 -22.25 28.80 27.21
N HIS A 204 -22.36 28.93 28.54
CA HIS A 204 -21.29 28.70 29.51
C HIS A 204 -20.76 27.25 29.55
N ILE A 205 -21.49 26.29 28.98
CA ILE A 205 -21.07 24.89 28.79
C ILE A 205 -20.64 24.66 27.33
N ILE A 206 -21.42 25.17 26.37
CA ILE A 206 -21.16 24.99 24.94
C ILE A 206 -19.78 25.54 24.55
N LYS A 207 -19.41 26.73 25.04
CA LYS A 207 -18.13 27.37 24.69
C LYS A 207 -16.91 26.59 25.20
N PRO A 208 -16.85 26.13 26.48
CA PRO A 208 -15.81 25.19 26.92
C PRO A 208 -15.76 23.88 26.14
N VAL A 209 -16.91 23.27 25.82
CA VAL A 209 -16.95 22.02 25.03
C VAL A 209 -16.39 22.24 23.63
N ALA A 210 -16.81 23.31 22.94
CA ALA A 210 -16.28 23.67 21.63
C ALA A 210 -14.77 23.97 21.68
N PHE A 211 -14.29 24.58 22.77
CA PHE A 211 -12.86 24.80 22.97
C PHE A 211 -12.09 23.49 23.21
N ALA A 212 -12.66 22.54 23.97
CA ALA A 212 -12.05 21.22 24.15
C ALA A 212 -11.93 20.46 22.82
N VAL A 213 -12.96 20.54 21.96
CA VAL A 213 -12.90 20.00 20.59
C VAL A 213 -11.83 20.67 19.75
N LEU A 214 -11.71 21.99 19.85
CA LEU A 214 -10.64 22.74 19.19
C LEU A 214 -9.25 22.31 19.70
N CYS A 215 -9.08 21.99 20.98
CA CYS A 215 -7.84 21.43 21.50
C CYS A 215 -7.53 20.07 20.86
N LEU A 216 -8.52 19.20 20.67
CA LEU A 216 -8.32 17.89 20.01
C LEU A 216 -7.91 18.05 18.53
N HIS A 217 -8.47 19.05 17.86
CA HIS A 217 -8.27 19.33 16.44
C HIS A 217 -7.37 20.56 16.19
N TRP A 218 -6.46 20.86 17.11
CA TRP A 218 -5.72 22.14 17.11
C TRP A 218 -4.85 22.34 15.87
N PHE A 219 -4.43 21.26 15.21
CA PHE A 219 -3.66 21.30 13.97
C PHE A 219 -4.48 21.83 12.78
N ASN A 220 -5.81 21.84 12.88
CA ASN A 220 -6.70 22.23 11.79
C ASN A 220 -7.09 23.73 11.87
N PRO A 221 -6.58 24.60 10.97
CA PRO A 221 -6.87 26.03 10.99
C PRO A 221 -8.35 26.36 10.76
N LEU A 222 -9.10 25.50 10.08
CA LEU A 222 -10.54 25.70 9.87
C LEU A 222 -11.33 25.51 11.16
N VAL A 223 -10.88 24.64 12.06
CA VAL A 223 -11.52 24.48 13.38
C VAL A 223 -11.33 25.74 14.22
N TRP A 224 -10.16 26.38 14.20
CA TRP A 224 -9.94 27.69 14.83
C TRP A 224 -10.88 28.76 14.29
N LEU A 225 -11.00 28.83 12.96
CA LEU A 225 -11.90 29.76 12.31
C LEU A 225 -13.37 29.48 12.68
N SER A 226 -13.77 28.21 12.73
CA SER A 226 -15.13 27.79 13.12
C SER A 226 -15.46 28.22 14.54
N PHE A 227 -14.53 28.04 15.49
CA PHE A 227 -14.72 28.42 16.89
C PHE A 227 -14.87 29.94 17.04
N TYR A 228 -14.07 30.73 16.31
CA TYR A 228 -14.18 32.18 16.28
C TYR A 228 -15.54 32.64 15.72
N LEU A 229 -15.96 32.08 14.58
CA LEU A 229 -17.21 32.44 13.91
C LEU A 229 -18.45 32.00 14.71
N MET A 230 -18.40 30.82 15.34
CA MET A 230 -19.42 30.34 16.25
C MET A 230 -19.58 31.29 17.44
N SER A 231 -18.47 31.71 18.05
CA SER A 231 -18.50 32.65 19.17
C SER A 231 -19.10 34.00 18.77
N ASP A 232 -18.74 34.50 17.59
CA ASP A 232 -19.24 35.75 17.01
C ASP A 232 -20.75 35.67 16.65
N ASP A 233 -21.27 34.51 16.26
CA ASP A 233 -22.70 34.25 16.02
C ASP A 233 -23.48 34.10 17.34
N MET A 234 -22.88 33.46 18.35
CA MET A 234 -23.44 33.29 19.69
C MET A 234 -23.73 34.64 20.35
N GLU A 235 -22.75 35.56 20.37
CA GLU A 235 -22.90 36.92 20.92
C GLU A 235 -24.01 37.69 20.20
N LYS A 236 -24.03 37.68 18.86
CA LYS A 236 -25.07 38.37 18.09
C LYS A 236 -26.45 37.78 18.35
N SER A 237 -26.56 36.46 18.52
CA SER A 237 -27.83 35.81 18.82
C SER A 237 -28.36 36.19 20.20
N CYS A 238 -27.46 36.42 21.17
CA CYS A 238 -27.81 36.92 22.49
C CYS A 238 -28.28 38.38 22.42
N ASP A 239 -27.55 39.24 21.71
CA ASP A 239 -27.94 40.63 21.46
C ASP A 239 -29.34 40.73 20.82
N GLU A 240 -29.64 39.88 19.83
CA GLU A 240 -30.96 39.82 19.18
C GLU A 240 -32.06 39.37 20.15
N SER A 241 -31.75 38.44 21.07
CA SER A 241 -32.68 37.97 22.10
C SER A 241 -33.04 39.10 23.07
N VAL A 242 -32.06 39.92 23.47
CA VAL A 242 -32.28 41.10 24.33
C VAL A 242 -33.21 42.11 23.65
N ILE A 243 -32.95 42.47 22.39
CA ILE A 243 -33.82 43.39 21.62
C ILE A 243 -35.24 42.81 21.46
N ARG A 244 -35.36 41.50 21.26
CA ARG A 244 -36.66 40.82 21.14
C ARG A 244 -37.46 40.89 22.44
N GLN A 245 -36.81 40.75 23.60
CA GLN A 245 -37.46 40.75 24.91
C GLN A 245 -37.78 42.17 25.41
N MET A 246 -36.89 43.14 25.19
CA MET A 246 -37.01 44.51 25.73
C MET A 246 -37.58 45.53 24.73
N GLY A 247 -37.76 45.14 23.46
CA GLY A 247 -38.33 45.98 22.42
C GLY A 247 -37.30 46.73 21.57
N SER A 248 -37.71 47.24 20.42
CA SER A 248 -36.80 47.90 19.47
C SER A 248 -36.38 49.32 19.87
N GLY A 249 -37.04 49.92 20.85
CA GLY A 249 -36.73 51.28 21.33
C GLY A 249 -35.37 51.38 22.03
N ILE A 250 -34.87 50.27 22.59
CA ILE A 250 -33.63 50.25 23.40
C ILE A 250 -32.35 50.13 22.57
N LYS A 251 -32.44 49.93 21.25
CA LYS A 251 -31.27 49.62 20.38
C LYS A 251 -30.15 50.64 20.49
N LYS A 252 -30.49 51.94 20.54
CA LYS A 252 -29.51 53.03 20.60
C LYS A 252 -28.79 53.04 21.94
N GLU A 253 -29.53 53.06 23.03
CA GLU A 253 -28.99 53.07 24.40
C GLU A 253 -28.17 51.82 24.70
N TYR A 254 -28.67 50.65 24.28
CA TYR A 254 -27.94 49.40 24.42
C TYR A 254 -26.63 49.38 23.62
N SER A 255 -26.64 49.88 22.38
CA SER A 255 -25.43 49.99 21.56
C SER A 255 -24.38 50.93 22.19
N ILE A 256 -24.84 52.02 22.81
CA ILE A 256 -23.96 52.97 23.53
C ILE A 256 -23.38 52.30 24.78
N SER A 257 -24.17 51.55 25.54
CA SER A 257 -23.70 50.78 26.70
C SER A 257 -22.61 49.78 26.30
N LEU A 258 -22.82 49.03 25.21
CA LEU A 258 -21.83 48.08 24.68
C LEU A 258 -20.54 48.78 24.21
N LEU A 259 -20.66 49.96 23.59
CA LEU A 259 -19.52 50.78 23.19
C LEU A 259 -18.73 51.28 24.40
N ASN A 260 -19.41 51.81 25.42
CA ASN A 260 -18.79 52.32 26.66
C ASN A 260 -17.99 51.22 27.38
N LEU A 261 -18.58 50.02 27.50
CA LEU A 261 -17.92 48.84 28.05
C LEU A 261 -16.65 48.44 27.26
N SER A 262 -16.69 48.57 25.93
CA SER A 262 -15.55 48.23 25.07
C SER A 262 -14.44 49.30 25.07
N THR A 263 -14.76 50.56 25.38
CA THR A 263 -13.79 51.66 25.44
C THR A 263 -13.04 51.74 26.78
N GLY A 264 -13.55 51.10 27.83
CA GLY A 264 -12.94 51.06 29.16
C GLY A 264 -11.84 50.02 29.32
N LYS A 265 -10.62 50.33 28.84
CA LYS A 265 -9.34 49.58 29.04
C LYS A 265 -9.28 48.17 28.43
N ARG A 266 -8.42 48.03 27.41
CA ARG A 266 -8.02 46.75 26.80
C ARG A 266 -7.45 45.80 27.85
N PHE A 267 -8.05 44.63 28.03
CA PHE A 267 -7.41 43.53 28.72
C PHE A 267 -6.53 42.76 27.74
N ILE A 268 -5.24 42.66 28.03
CA ILE A 268 -4.35 41.66 27.44
C ILE A 268 -4.50 40.41 28.30
N GLY A 269 -5.36 39.49 27.87
CA GLY A 269 -5.50 38.20 28.53
C GLY A 269 -6.46 37.31 27.76
N GLY A 270 -5.93 36.77 26.65
CA GLY A 270 -6.63 35.96 25.66
C GLY A 270 -7.05 34.59 26.15
N SER A 271 -7.85 34.50 27.22
CA SER A 271 -8.59 33.26 27.49
C SER A 271 -9.73 33.14 26.47
N PRO A 272 -9.72 32.13 25.58
CA PRO A 272 -10.82 31.90 24.63
C PRO A 272 -12.15 31.55 25.33
N LEU A 273 -12.13 31.32 26.65
CA LEU A 273 -13.29 30.97 27.46
C LEU A 273 -14.04 32.17 28.05
N THR A 274 -13.46 33.37 28.07
CA THR A 274 -14.14 34.56 28.58
C THR A 274 -15.01 35.20 27.49
N PHE A 275 -16.23 35.65 27.85
CA PHE A 275 -17.22 36.23 26.92
C PHE A 275 -16.97 37.70 26.57
N GLY A 276 -15.75 38.20 26.81
CA GLY A 276 -15.52 39.64 26.98
C GLY A 276 -14.99 40.44 25.79
N ASP A 277 -14.54 39.85 24.67
CA ASP A 277 -13.85 40.64 23.63
C ASP A 277 -13.98 40.05 22.22
N SER A 278 -15.21 40.00 21.68
CA SER A 278 -15.40 39.68 20.26
C SER A 278 -16.22 40.75 19.54
N ASN A 279 -15.55 41.40 18.58
CA ASN A 279 -16.16 42.15 17.47
C ASN A 279 -17.31 43.11 17.86
N THR A 280 -17.08 44.02 18.80
CA THR A 280 -18.07 45.04 19.23
C THR A 280 -18.70 45.79 18.05
N LYS A 281 -17.90 46.13 17.04
CA LYS A 281 -18.37 46.78 15.79
C LYS A 281 -19.41 45.92 15.06
N GLY A 282 -19.16 44.62 14.93
CA GLY A 282 -20.06 43.66 14.32
C GLY A 282 -21.37 43.49 15.10
N ARG A 283 -21.30 43.46 16.44
CA ARG A 283 -22.45 43.38 17.34
C ARG A 283 -23.36 44.62 17.23
N ILE A 284 -22.79 45.82 17.35
CA ILE A 284 -23.53 47.09 17.19
C ILE A 284 -24.20 47.16 15.82
N LYS A 285 -23.48 46.79 14.75
CA LYS A 285 -24.05 46.76 13.40
C LYS A 285 -25.21 45.77 13.30
N ASN A 286 -25.14 44.62 13.98
CA ASN A 286 -26.23 43.63 13.99
C ASN A 286 -27.45 44.15 14.76
N ILE A 287 -27.25 44.71 15.96
CA ILE A 287 -28.30 45.31 16.81
C ILE A 287 -29.10 46.37 16.07
N LEU A 288 -28.39 47.31 15.42
CA LEU A 288 -29.04 48.41 14.70
C LEU A 288 -29.85 47.90 13.50
N ASN A 289 -29.31 46.95 12.73
CA ASN A 289 -29.95 46.39 11.55
C ASN A 289 -31.01 45.31 11.84
N TYR A 290 -31.12 44.84 13.08
CA TYR A 290 -32.06 43.79 13.44
C TYR A 290 -33.52 44.17 13.12
N LYS A 291 -34.23 43.31 12.40
CA LYS A 291 -35.66 43.45 12.13
C LYS A 291 -36.37 42.19 12.61
N LYS A 292 -37.59 42.34 13.15
CA LYS A 292 -38.38 41.17 13.53
C LYS A 292 -38.65 40.33 12.27
N PRO A 293 -38.21 39.06 12.23
CA PRO A 293 -38.41 38.21 11.05
C PRO A 293 -39.90 37.90 10.88
N ALA A 294 -40.37 37.86 9.64
CA ALA A 294 -41.70 37.33 9.33
C ALA A 294 -41.75 35.84 9.63
N PHE A 295 -42.92 35.33 10.04
CA PHE A 295 -43.13 33.92 10.40
C PHE A 295 -42.65 32.95 9.28
N TRP A 296 -42.94 33.27 8.02
CA TRP A 296 -42.50 32.46 6.87
C TRP A 296 -40.99 32.37 6.71
N VAL A 297 -40.25 33.42 7.05
CA VAL A 297 -38.77 33.42 7.00
C VAL A 297 -38.20 32.47 8.06
N VAL A 298 -38.84 32.41 9.23
CA VAL A 298 -38.49 31.45 10.30
C VAL A 298 -38.77 30.02 9.84
N LEU A 299 -39.94 29.77 9.23
CA LEU A 299 -40.32 28.43 8.75
C LEU A 299 -39.37 27.92 7.67
N VAL A 300 -39.06 28.74 6.65
CA VAL A 300 -38.11 28.39 5.59
C VAL A 300 -36.71 28.16 6.16
N ALA A 301 -36.25 28.98 7.10
CA ALA A 301 -34.96 28.80 7.75
C ALA A 301 -34.87 27.47 8.52
N ILE A 302 -35.94 27.04 9.20
CA ILE A 302 -35.99 25.75 9.88
C ILE A 302 -35.85 24.59 8.88
N ILE A 303 -36.60 24.63 7.77
CA ILE A 303 -36.55 23.57 6.74
C ILE A 303 -35.15 23.49 6.12
N VAL A 304 -34.56 24.62 5.77
CA VAL A 304 -33.20 24.67 5.20
C VAL A 304 -32.18 24.14 6.19
N VAL A 305 -32.22 24.57 7.46
CA VAL A 305 -31.31 24.06 8.50
C VAL A 305 -31.50 22.56 8.70
N ALA A 306 -32.73 22.06 8.74
CA ALA A 306 -33.01 20.63 8.88
C ALA A 306 -32.46 19.82 7.69
N ALA A 307 -32.67 20.28 6.46
CA ALA A 307 -32.13 19.64 5.26
C ALA A 307 -30.59 19.64 5.25
N LEU A 308 -29.97 20.75 5.65
CA LEU A 308 -28.52 20.85 5.78
C LEU A 308 -27.97 19.94 6.88
N CYS A 309 -28.65 19.85 8.03
CA CYS A 309 -28.27 18.92 9.09
C CYS A 309 -28.30 17.48 8.57
N VAL A 310 -29.39 17.05 7.92
CA VAL A 310 -29.53 15.68 7.41
C VAL A 310 -28.46 15.37 6.35
N GLY A 311 -28.24 16.27 5.40
CA GLY A 311 -27.27 16.04 4.31
C GLY A 311 -25.80 16.13 4.74
N LEU A 312 -25.46 16.92 5.76
CA LEU A 312 -24.09 17.05 6.28
C LEU A 312 -23.76 16.04 7.39
N LEU A 313 -24.77 15.54 8.11
CA LEU A 313 -24.59 14.46 9.10
C LEU A 313 -24.49 13.07 8.45
N SER A 314 -24.95 12.94 7.20
CA SER A 314 -24.86 11.67 6.47
C SER A 314 -23.53 11.53 5.75
N ASN A 315 -22.98 10.32 5.72
CA ASN A 315 -21.89 9.93 4.83
C ASN A 315 -22.46 9.33 3.54
N PRO A 316 -21.76 9.44 2.40
CA PRO A 316 -22.20 8.76 1.20
C PRO A 316 -22.24 7.26 1.50
N LYS A 317 -23.28 6.58 1.01
CA LYS A 317 -23.30 5.12 1.03
C LYS A 317 -22.11 4.66 0.19
N ASN A 318 -21.15 3.99 0.83
CA ASN A 318 -20.08 3.35 0.10
C ASN A 318 -20.73 2.10 -0.50
N ASP A 319 -21.26 2.21 -1.71
CA ASP A 319 -21.67 1.03 -2.45
C ASP A 319 -20.40 0.21 -2.67
N SER A 320 -20.23 -0.83 -1.85
CA SER A 320 -19.18 -1.81 -2.04
C SER A 320 -19.34 -2.36 -3.45
N LEU A 321 -18.37 -2.09 -4.31
CA LEU A 321 -18.37 -2.54 -5.68
C LEU A 321 -18.56 -4.06 -5.69
N THR A 322 -19.51 -4.53 -6.47
CA THR A 322 -19.71 -5.95 -6.72
C THR A 322 -18.62 -6.46 -7.67
N VAL A 323 -18.43 -7.79 -7.71
CA VAL A 323 -17.54 -8.42 -8.71
C VAL A 323 -17.90 -7.99 -10.14
N LYS A 324 -19.19 -7.79 -10.42
CA LYS A 324 -19.66 -7.30 -11.71
C LYS A 324 -19.21 -5.88 -11.99
N ASP A 325 -19.27 -4.98 -11.01
CA ASP A 325 -18.82 -3.60 -11.19
C ASP A 325 -17.30 -3.55 -11.49
N TYR A 326 -16.51 -4.40 -10.84
CA TYR A 326 -15.08 -4.55 -11.15
C TYR A 326 -14.82 -5.11 -12.55
N ALA A 327 -15.62 -6.09 -13.00
CA ALA A 327 -15.53 -6.62 -14.36
C ALA A 327 -15.88 -5.55 -15.41
N GLU A 328 -16.90 -4.72 -15.16
CA GLU A 328 -17.28 -3.60 -16.03
C GLU A 328 -16.16 -2.55 -16.11
N GLN A 329 -15.53 -2.20 -14.98
CA GLN A 329 -14.37 -1.29 -14.96
C GLN A 329 -13.16 -1.86 -15.71
N PHE A 330 -12.89 -3.15 -15.57
CA PHE A 330 -11.82 -3.82 -16.34
C PHE A 330 -12.11 -3.75 -17.85
N MET A 331 -13.34 -4.01 -18.25
CA MET A 331 -13.77 -3.92 -19.65
C MET A 331 -13.64 -2.48 -20.19
N GLU A 332 -14.05 -1.47 -19.41
CA GLU A 332 -13.95 -0.05 -19.79
C GLU A 332 -12.49 0.41 -19.96
N LYS A 333 -11.59 -0.06 -19.08
CA LYS A 333 -10.15 0.17 -19.24
C LYS A 333 -9.62 -0.41 -20.56
N ASN A 334 -10.05 -1.62 -20.93
CA ASN A 334 -9.65 -2.23 -22.20
C ASN A 334 -10.24 -1.46 -23.39
N ILE A 335 -11.50 -1.05 -23.33
CA ILE A 335 -12.12 -0.17 -24.35
C ILE A 335 -11.25 1.07 -24.56
N THR A 336 -10.93 1.78 -23.48
CA THR A 336 -10.09 3.00 -23.52
C THR A 336 -8.72 2.72 -24.15
N SER A 337 -8.13 1.56 -23.87
CA SER A 337 -6.87 1.14 -24.49
C SER A 337 -6.99 0.94 -26.00
N TYR A 338 -8.07 0.29 -26.46
CA TYR A 338 -8.34 0.11 -27.90
C TYR A 338 -8.60 1.45 -28.60
N GLU A 339 -9.37 2.35 -27.96
CA GLU A 339 -9.69 3.65 -28.55
C GLU A 339 -8.43 4.52 -28.71
N ASN A 340 -7.51 4.47 -27.75
CA ASN A 340 -6.27 5.24 -27.79
C ASN A 340 -5.21 4.64 -28.73
N ASN A 341 -5.03 3.32 -28.72
CA ASN A 341 -3.94 2.68 -29.47
C ASN A 341 -4.30 2.39 -30.93
N SER A 342 -5.56 2.01 -31.19
CA SER A 342 -6.01 1.55 -32.51
C SER A 342 -6.88 2.59 -33.24
N ASN A 343 -7.16 3.74 -32.61
CA ASN A 343 -7.98 4.83 -33.17
C ASN A 343 -9.35 4.35 -33.70
N ILE A 344 -9.93 3.42 -32.94
CA ILE A 344 -11.24 2.80 -33.16
C ILE A 344 -12.18 3.31 -32.09
N LYS A 345 -13.48 3.34 -32.36
CA LYS A 345 -14.48 3.65 -31.35
C LYS A 345 -15.28 2.40 -31.01
N VAL A 346 -15.43 2.08 -29.73
CA VAL A 346 -16.27 0.94 -29.33
C VAL A 346 -17.72 1.41 -29.26
N ILE A 347 -18.59 0.81 -30.09
CA ILE A 347 -20.00 1.18 -30.22
C ILE A 347 -20.94 0.34 -29.37
N ASP A 348 -20.51 -0.86 -28.97
CA ASP A 348 -21.26 -1.77 -28.11
C ASP A 348 -20.29 -2.63 -27.30
N SER A 349 -20.65 -2.96 -26.05
CA SER A 349 -19.85 -3.81 -25.19
C SER A 349 -20.76 -4.65 -24.29
N LYS A 350 -20.41 -5.92 -24.10
CA LYS A 350 -21.16 -6.81 -23.22
C LYS A 350 -20.27 -7.84 -22.56
N ILE A 351 -20.55 -8.13 -21.28
CA ILE A 351 -20.00 -9.28 -20.58
C ILE A 351 -20.84 -10.50 -20.98
N THR A 352 -20.20 -11.52 -21.56
CA THR A 352 -20.87 -12.77 -21.96
C THR A 352 -20.85 -13.81 -20.86
N LYS A 353 -19.81 -13.81 -20.03
CA LYS A 353 -19.65 -14.76 -18.93
C LYS A 353 -18.90 -14.10 -17.78
N LEU A 354 -19.42 -14.29 -16.56
CA LEU A 354 -18.77 -13.91 -15.31
C LEU A 354 -19.11 -14.95 -14.26
N GLU A 355 -18.19 -15.86 -13.97
CA GLU A 355 -18.42 -16.96 -13.03
C GLU A 355 -17.24 -17.18 -12.09
N LYS A 356 -17.54 -17.57 -10.86
CA LYS A 356 -16.52 -17.99 -9.90
C LYS A 356 -15.98 -19.35 -10.33
N ILE A 357 -14.66 -19.45 -10.50
CA ILE A 357 -13.99 -20.69 -10.87
C ILE A 357 -13.58 -21.46 -9.61
N ALA A 358 -12.92 -20.78 -8.66
CA ALA A 358 -12.41 -21.40 -7.44
C ALA A 358 -12.31 -20.42 -6.27
N SER A 359 -12.05 -20.99 -5.09
CA SER A 359 -11.88 -20.27 -3.82
C SER A 359 -10.71 -20.91 -3.07
N PHE A 360 -9.84 -20.09 -2.47
CA PHE A 360 -8.68 -20.57 -1.72
C PHE A 360 -8.69 -19.96 -0.31
N GLY A 361 -8.62 -20.82 0.71
CA GLY A 361 -8.65 -20.41 2.12
C GLY A 361 -7.26 -20.32 2.78
N ASP A 362 -6.27 -21.03 2.23
CA ASP A 362 -5.03 -21.35 2.95
C ASP A 362 -3.82 -20.55 2.48
N LEU A 363 -3.97 -19.74 1.43
CA LEU A 363 -2.87 -18.92 0.87
C LEU A 363 -2.69 -17.60 1.63
N LEU A 364 -3.76 -16.95 2.07
CA LEU A 364 -3.72 -15.70 2.82
C LEU A 364 -4.63 -15.79 4.03
N ALA A 365 -4.49 -14.84 4.98
CA ALA A 365 -5.42 -14.71 6.10
C ALA A 365 -6.88 -14.42 5.68
N THR A 366 -7.08 -14.01 4.42
CA THR A 366 -8.41 -13.77 3.82
C THR A 366 -8.67 -14.79 2.73
N SER A 367 -9.93 -15.21 2.58
CA SER A 367 -10.33 -16.08 1.47
C SER A 367 -10.11 -15.38 0.14
N LEU A 368 -9.48 -16.09 -0.79
CA LEU A 368 -9.30 -15.66 -2.16
C LEU A 368 -10.36 -16.29 -3.06
N GLU A 369 -10.75 -15.56 -4.10
CA GLU A 369 -11.66 -16.02 -5.13
C GLU A 369 -11.15 -15.63 -6.51
N ILE A 370 -11.21 -16.56 -7.46
CA ILE A 370 -10.93 -16.29 -8.87
C ILE A 370 -12.19 -16.39 -9.70
N TRP A 371 -12.36 -15.43 -10.61
CA TRP A 371 -13.54 -15.29 -11.44
C TRP A 371 -13.16 -15.22 -12.92
N SER A 372 -13.75 -16.09 -13.73
CA SER A 372 -13.61 -16.05 -15.20
C SER A 372 -14.38 -14.86 -15.74
N LEU A 373 -13.75 -14.06 -16.61
CA LEU A 373 -14.41 -12.97 -17.32
C LEU A 373 -14.30 -13.18 -18.84
N GLU A 374 -15.44 -13.21 -19.51
CA GLU A 374 -15.54 -13.18 -20.97
C GLU A 374 -16.38 -11.97 -21.41
N TYR A 375 -15.90 -11.24 -22.40
CA TYR A 375 -16.58 -10.04 -22.89
C TYR A 375 -16.37 -9.82 -24.39
N ARG A 376 -17.35 -9.17 -25.02
CA ARG A 376 -17.29 -8.84 -26.44
C ARG A 376 -17.38 -7.34 -26.63
N LEU A 377 -16.47 -6.79 -27.44
CA LEU A 377 -16.45 -5.37 -27.80
C LEU A 377 -16.71 -5.21 -29.29
N LYS A 378 -17.63 -4.34 -29.67
CA LYS A 378 -17.94 -4.05 -31.07
C LYS A 378 -17.24 -2.76 -31.51
N PRO A 379 -16.28 -2.83 -32.44
CA PRO A 379 -15.66 -1.64 -33.01
C PRO A 379 -16.58 -0.97 -34.04
N ASP A 380 -16.37 0.33 -34.27
CA ASP A 380 -17.01 1.10 -35.34
C ASP A 380 -16.49 0.71 -36.74
N ASP A 381 -15.19 0.41 -36.84
CA ASP A 381 -14.52 0.00 -38.07
C ASP A 381 -13.50 -1.14 -37.79
N PRO A 382 -13.86 -2.40 -38.10
CA PRO A 382 -12.98 -3.56 -37.91
C PRO A 382 -11.68 -3.51 -38.74
N SER A 383 -11.66 -2.74 -39.83
CA SER A 383 -10.50 -2.74 -40.76
C SER A 383 -9.26 -2.04 -40.20
N LYS A 384 -9.43 -1.27 -39.11
CA LYS A 384 -8.35 -0.56 -38.42
C LYS A 384 -7.64 -1.40 -37.36
N LEU A 385 -8.12 -2.60 -37.07
CA LEU A 385 -7.53 -3.50 -36.08
C LEU A 385 -6.29 -4.19 -36.65
N THR A 386 -5.32 -4.45 -35.78
CA THR A 386 -4.12 -5.23 -36.15
C THR A 386 -4.49 -6.70 -36.34
N MET A 387 -3.72 -7.43 -37.18
CA MET A 387 -3.97 -8.85 -37.49
C MET A 387 -3.82 -9.81 -36.29
N THR A 388 -3.41 -9.31 -35.13
CA THR A 388 -3.23 -10.08 -33.89
C THR A 388 -4.50 -10.18 -33.03
N GLU A 389 -5.57 -9.46 -33.38
CA GLU A 389 -6.79 -9.45 -32.58
C GLU A 389 -7.79 -10.51 -33.05
N ASN A 390 -8.21 -11.39 -32.14
CA ASN A 390 -9.23 -12.39 -32.45
C ASN A 390 -10.61 -11.75 -32.49
N MET A 391 -11.23 -11.83 -33.66
CA MET A 391 -12.60 -11.37 -33.89
C MET A 391 -13.54 -12.54 -34.18
N VAL A 392 -14.69 -12.52 -33.52
CA VAL A 392 -15.79 -13.47 -33.76
C VAL A 392 -17.05 -12.67 -34.04
N ASP A 393 -17.67 -12.90 -35.21
CA ASP A 393 -18.88 -12.21 -35.67
C ASP A 393 -18.79 -10.66 -35.67
N GLY A 394 -17.60 -10.12 -35.93
CA GLY A 394 -17.36 -8.68 -35.93
C GLY A 394 -17.22 -8.04 -34.54
N PHE A 395 -17.09 -8.85 -33.48
CA PHE A 395 -16.71 -8.40 -32.15
C PHE A 395 -15.27 -8.77 -31.86
N ILE A 396 -14.52 -7.85 -31.25
CA ILE A 396 -13.27 -8.13 -30.57
C ILE A 396 -13.61 -8.99 -29.34
N THR A 397 -12.86 -10.06 -29.16
CA THR A 397 -13.02 -10.98 -28.04
C THR A 397 -11.85 -10.83 -27.06
N GLU A 398 -12.04 -11.26 -25.82
CA GLU A 398 -10.96 -11.32 -24.84
C GLU A 398 -9.91 -12.40 -25.14
N GLU A 399 -10.15 -13.24 -26.17
CA GLU A 399 -9.22 -14.27 -26.61
C GLU A 399 -7.99 -13.62 -27.26
N GLY A 400 -6.87 -13.64 -26.55
CA GLY A 400 -5.56 -13.28 -27.09
C GLY A 400 -4.55 -14.41 -26.91
N SER A 401 -3.32 -14.20 -27.38
CA SER A 401 -2.21 -15.15 -27.18
C SER A 401 -1.94 -15.46 -25.70
N MET A 402 -2.29 -14.53 -24.81
CA MET A 402 -2.13 -14.65 -23.35
C MET A 402 -3.35 -15.29 -22.65
N GLY A 403 -4.37 -15.73 -23.41
CA GLY A 403 -5.60 -16.31 -22.87
C GLY A 403 -6.56 -15.30 -22.21
N LYS A 404 -7.60 -15.84 -21.57
CA LYS A 404 -8.72 -15.09 -21.00
C LYS A 404 -8.34 -14.42 -19.66
N PRO A 405 -8.94 -13.27 -19.32
CA PRO A 405 -8.72 -12.62 -18.04
C PRO A 405 -9.44 -13.36 -16.91
N ILE A 406 -8.70 -13.65 -15.85
CA ILE A 406 -9.20 -14.21 -14.60
C ILE A 406 -9.05 -13.14 -13.52
N LEU A 407 -10.16 -12.64 -12.98
CA LEU A 407 -10.16 -11.63 -11.94
C LEU A 407 -9.91 -12.28 -10.57
N LEU A 408 -8.94 -11.76 -9.81
CA LEU A 408 -8.61 -12.23 -8.47
C LEU A 408 -9.13 -11.26 -7.41
N PHE A 409 -9.83 -11.78 -6.42
CA PHE A 409 -10.38 -11.03 -5.30
C PHE A 409 -9.96 -11.63 -3.95
N SER A 410 -9.75 -10.78 -2.97
CA SER A 410 -9.76 -11.14 -1.55
C SER A 410 -11.14 -10.81 -0.97
N THR A 411 -11.71 -11.74 -0.20
CA THR A 411 -13.03 -11.58 0.42
C THR A 411 -12.88 -11.48 1.92
N LEU A 412 -13.27 -10.33 2.47
CA LEU A 412 -13.34 -10.09 3.92
C LEU A 412 -14.78 -9.73 4.26
N ASN A 413 -15.45 -10.48 5.14
CA ASN A 413 -16.85 -10.22 5.54
C ASN A 413 -17.85 -10.13 4.37
N SER A 414 -17.67 -10.95 3.33
CA SER A 414 -18.50 -10.97 2.10
C SER A 414 -18.37 -9.72 1.20
N THR A 415 -17.38 -8.86 1.40
CA THR A 415 -17.06 -7.78 0.47
C THR A 415 -15.86 -8.14 -0.41
N PRO A 416 -16.00 -8.12 -1.74
CA PRO A 416 -14.90 -8.44 -2.65
C PRO A 416 -13.93 -7.26 -2.75
N HIS A 417 -12.64 -7.54 -2.56
CA HIS A 417 -11.54 -6.60 -2.75
C HIS A 417 -10.72 -7.06 -3.93
N TYR A 418 -10.73 -6.29 -5.02
CA TYR A 418 -10.00 -6.62 -6.24
C TYR A 418 -8.48 -6.55 -6.01
N LEU A 419 -7.79 -7.65 -6.32
CA LEU A 419 -6.33 -7.77 -6.23
C LEU A 419 -5.66 -7.60 -7.60
N GLY A 420 -6.25 -8.14 -8.67
CA GLY A 420 -5.69 -8.03 -10.00
C GLY A 420 -6.28 -8.99 -11.03
N VAL A 421 -5.60 -9.16 -12.16
CA VAL A 421 -5.98 -10.09 -13.23
C VAL A 421 -4.83 -11.07 -13.49
N ILE A 422 -5.18 -12.35 -13.55
CA ILE A 422 -4.33 -13.44 -14.01
C ILE A 422 -4.71 -13.77 -15.46
N LYS A 423 -3.72 -14.07 -16.29
CA LYS A 423 -3.90 -14.43 -17.71
C LYS A 423 -3.94 -15.95 -17.85
N SER A 424 -5.03 -16.48 -18.40
CA SER A 424 -5.25 -17.93 -18.45
C SER A 424 -4.34 -18.67 -19.43
N GLY A 425 -3.61 -17.97 -20.30
CA GLY A 425 -2.67 -18.59 -21.26
C GLY A 425 -1.28 -18.83 -20.68
N GLU A 426 -0.95 -18.19 -19.56
CA GLU A 426 0.36 -18.33 -18.89
C GLU A 426 0.37 -19.47 -17.86
N ASN A 427 -0.81 -19.93 -17.44
CA ASN A 427 -0.96 -20.88 -16.34
C ASN A 427 -2.02 -21.94 -16.69
N ASP A 428 -1.88 -23.15 -16.16
CA ASP A 428 -2.93 -24.16 -16.26
C ASP A 428 -4.14 -23.76 -15.41
N MET A 429 -5.19 -23.25 -16.05
CA MET A 429 -6.44 -22.92 -15.36
C MET A 429 -7.46 -24.07 -15.39
N SER A 430 -7.11 -25.23 -15.96
CA SER A 430 -8.02 -26.37 -16.14
C SER A 430 -8.13 -27.27 -14.91
N THR A 431 -7.07 -27.33 -14.09
CA THR A 431 -7.00 -28.15 -12.87
C THR A 431 -7.03 -27.28 -11.60
N PRO A 432 -7.53 -27.79 -10.45
CA PRO A 432 -7.47 -27.05 -9.19
C PRO A 432 -6.03 -26.71 -8.77
N ALA A 433 -5.09 -27.64 -8.98
CA ALA A 433 -3.67 -27.42 -8.69
C ALA A 433 -3.08 -26.29 -9.55
N GLY A 434 -3.37 -26.25 -10.85
CA GLY A 434 -2.92 -25.17 -11.72
C GLY A 434 -3.53 -23.82 -11.35
N GLN A 435 -4.81 -23.79 -10.96
CA GLN A 435 -5.45 -22.56 -10.48
C GLN A 435 -4.82 -22.05 -9.18
N GLU A 436 -4.51 -22.94 -8.24
CA GLU A 436 -3.81 -22.60 -6.99
C GLU A 436 -2.42 -22.03 -7.27
N MET A 437 -1.65 -22.69 -8.16
CA MET A 437 -0.32 -22.24 -8.56
C MET A 437 -0.37 -20.87 -9.25
N ALA A 438 -1.33 -20.64 -10.16
CA ALA A 438 -1.49 -19.36 -10.84
C ALA A 438 -1.74 -18.21 -9.85
N VAL A 439 -2.57 -18.46 -8.82
CA VAL A 439 -2.83 -17.48 -7.75
C VAL A 439 -1.57 -17.25 -6.93
N ARG A 440 -0.84 -18.30 -6.57
CA ARG A 440 0.44 -18.19 -5.85
C ARG A 440 1.45 -17.35 -6.60
N VAL A 441 1.72 -17.67 -7.87
CA VAL A 441 2.66 -16.94 -8.73
C VAL A 441 2.28 -15.45 -8.80
N PHE A 442 0.99 -15.15 -8.95
CA PHE A 442 0.50 -13.77 -8.92
C PHE A 442 0.80 -13.08 -7.58
N LEU A 443 0.55 -13.74 -6.44
CA LEU A 443 0.76 -13.17 -5.12
C LEU A 443 2.24 -12.98 -4.80
N GLU A 444 3.11 -13.93 -5.17
CA GLU A 444 4.57 -13.82 -5.04
C GLU A 444 5.10 -12.63 -5.85
N ALA A 445 4.68 -12.49 -7.11
CA ALA A 445 5.05 -11.36 -7.97
C ALA A 445 4.61 -9.99 -7.42
N ASN A 446 3.55 -9.96 -6.59
CA ASN A 446 3.05 -8.75 -5.93
C ASN A 446 3.55 -8.59 -4.47
N ASN A 447 4.54 -9.39 -4.05
CA ASN A 447 5.10 -9.39 -2.68
C ASN A 447 4.05 -9.63 -1.58
N GLN A 448 3.00 -10.40 -1.89
CA GLN A 448 1.97 -10.79 -0.92
C GLN A 448 2.22 -12.17 -0.31
N LEU A 449 3.05 -12.99 -0.96
CA LEU A 449 3.57 -14.26 -0.47
C LEU A 449 5.10 -14.26 -0.52
N PRO A 450 5.77 -15.01 0.39
CA PRO A 450 7.21 -15.23 0.29
C PRO A 450 7.55 -16.03 -0.97
N HIS A 451 8.78 -15.90 -1.47
CA HIS A 451 9.31 -16.64 -2.63
C HIS A 451 9.62 -18.11 -2.29
N GLU A 452 8.85 -18.72 -1.39
CA GLU A 452 9.02 -20.07 -0.85
C GLU A 452 7.65 -20.74 -0.84
N THR A 453 7.49 -21.85 -1.58
CA THR A 453 6.19 -22.55 -1.65
C THR A 453 5.95 -23.40 -0.42
N TYR A 454 6.96 -24.17 -0.02
CA TYR A 454 6.89 -25.12 1.09
C TYR A 454 7.93 -24.76 2.12
N ILE A 455 7.48 -24.51 3.35
CA ILE A 455 8.36 -24.13 4.45
C ILE A 455 9.20 -25.34 4.87
N GLY A 456 10.52 -25.18 4.97
CA GLY A 456 11.38 -26.15 5.64
C GLY A 456 12.71 -26.41 4.91
N ASN A 457 13.03 -27.69 4.73
CA ASN A 457 14.27 -28.11 4.09
C ASN A 457 14.16 -27.93 2.57
N HIS A 458 15.17 -27.29 1.99
CA HIS A 458 15.34 -27.23 0.56
C HIS A 458 16.68 -27.83 0.12
N MET A 459 16.68 -28.29 -1.12
CA MET A 459 17.86 -28.77 -1.80
C MET A 459 17.95 -28.13 -3.17
N LEU A 460 19.14 -27.62 -3.50
CA LEU A 460 19.39 -27.06 -4.81
C LEU A 460 20.21 -28.04 -5.63
N VAL A 461 19.70 -28.38 -6.82
CA VAL A 461 20.35 -29.34 -7.72
C VAL A 461 20.69 -28.63 -9.03
N LYS A 462 21.98 -28.44 -9.29
CA LYS A 462 22.49 -27.87 -10.54
C LYS A 462 22.82 -28.97 -11.52
N PHE A 463 22.47 -28.77 -12.79
CA PHE A 463 22.68 -29.75 -13.86
C PHE A 463 23.02 -29.06 -15.19
N PRO A 464 23.83 -29.71 -16.04
CA PRO A 464 24.16 -29.16 -17.36
C PRO A 464 23.06 -29.46 -18.38
N LEU A 465 22.69 -28.46 -19.17
CA LEU A 465 21.87 -28.62 -20.37
C LEU A 465 22.70 -29.20 -21.52
N THR A 466 22.03 -29.68 -22.58
CA THR A 466 22.72 -30.13 -23.81
C THR A 466 23.53 -29.03 -24.50
N THR A 467 23.23 -27.75 -24.21
CA THR A 467 23.99 -26.58 -24.67
C THR A 467 25.29 -26.37 -23.89
N GLY A 468 25.52 -27.12 -22.80
CA GLY A 468 26.67 -26.97 -21.90
C GLY A 468 26.46 -25.94 -20.80
N GLU A 469 25.35 -25.21 -20.82
CA GLU A 469 24.99 -24.25 -19.79
C GLU A 469 24.42 -24.94 -18.54
N THR A 470 24.56 -24.30 -17.38
CA THR A 470 24.09 -24.80 -16.10
C THR A 470 22.69 -24.28 -15.81
N SER A 471 21.76 -25.19 -15.50
CA SER A 471 20.43 -24.89 -14.95
C SER A 471 20.36 -25.40 -13.51
N GLN A 472 19.32 -25.01 -12.76
CA GLN A 472 19.13 -25.47 -11.38
C GLN A 472 17.67 -25.74 -11.05
N LEU A 473 17.47 -26.72 -10.16
CA LEU A 473 16.19 -27.08 -9.55
C LEU A 473 16.18 -26.64 -8.09
N LEU A 474 15.03 -26.19 -7.61
CA LEU A 474 14.71 -26.11 -6.18
C LEU A 474 13.83 -27.30 -5.81
N LEU A 475 14.35 -28.16 -4.94
CA LEU A 475 13.62 -29.27 -4.35
C LEU A 475 13.22 -28.91 -2.93
N SER A 476 12.01 -29.34 -2.55
CA SER A 476 11.42 -29.04 -1.24
C SER A 476 10.68 -30.29 -0.73
N GLN A 477 10.46 -30.36 0.58
CA GLN A 477 9.63 -31.40 1.19
C GLN A 477 8.23 -30.83 1.53
N PRO A 478 7.17 -31.20 0.79
CA PRO A 478 5.88 -30.51 0.88
C PRO A 478 5.00 -30.94 2.06
N VAL A 479 5.30 -32.07 2.73
CA VAL A 479 4.43 -32.66 3.77
C VAL A 479 5.17 -32.93 5.08
N VAL A 480 6.21 -33.76 5.05
CA VAL A 480 7.01 -34.15 6.21
C VAL A 480 8.45 -33.72 5.99
N GLN A 481 9.09 -33.14 7.01
CA GLN A 481 10.51 -32.74 6.95
C GLN A 481 11.42 -33.88 7.44
N GLY A 482 12.60 -34.01 6.84
CA GLY A 482 13.65 -34.96 7.22
C GLY A 482 13.64 -36.27 6.41
N ASP A 483 14.32 -37.30 6.91
CA ASP A 483 14.64 -38.52 6.15
C ASP A 483 13.42 -39.33 5.67
N SER A 484 12.26 -39.18 6.32
CA SER A 484 11.02 -39.84 5.92
C SER A 484 10.13 -39.00 5.00
N GLY A 485 10.53 -37.75 4.73
CA GLY A 485 9.77 -36.83 3.90
C GLY A 485 10.00 -37.07 2.41
N ILE A 486 8.93 -37.08 1.62
CA ILE A 486 9.07 -37.09 0.16
C ILE A 486 9.63 -35.75 -0.33
N TRP A 487 10.41 -35.81 -1.40
CA TRP A 487 10.90 -34.65 -2.12
C TRP A 487 10.06 -34.38 -3.36
N CYS A 488 9.88 -33.11 -3.69
CA CYS A 488 9.32 -32.67 -4.96
C CYS A 488 10.16 -31.54 -5.55
N VAL A 489 10.18 -31.43 -6.88
CA VAL A 489 10.66 -30.20 -7.52
C VAL A 489 9.58 -29.14 -7.36
N GLU A 490 9.94 -28.04 -6.72
CA GLU A 490 9.07 -26.88 -6.56
C GLU A 490 9.09 -26.03 -7.83
N ARG A 491 10.30 -25.72 -8.31
CA ARG A 491 10.54 -24.85 -9.47
C ARG A 491 11.92 -25.12 -10.05
N TRP A 492 12.13 -24.74 -11.30
CA TRP A 492 13.43 -24.76 -11.95
C TRP A 492 13.74 -23.43 -12.63
N LYS A 493 15.02 -23.13 -12.76
CA LYS A 493 15.52 -21.87 -13.34
C LYS A 493 16.37 -22.16 -14.57
N ASP A 494 16.03 -21.53 -15.69
CA ASP A 494 16.84 -21.62 -16.90
C ASP A 494 18.09 -20.73 -16.85
N THR A 495 18.88 -20.78 -17.91
CA THR A 495 20.16 -20.06 -18.03
C THR A 495 19.98 -18.56 -18.25
N ASN A 496 18.76 -18.15 -18.63
CA ASN A 496 18.36 -16.76 -18.78
C ASN A 496 17.82 -16.17 -17.47
N GLY A 497 17.74 -16.97 -16.40
CA GLY A 497 17.20 -16.57 -15.11
C GLY A 497 15.67 -16.66 -15.02
N ASN A 498 14.98 -17.21 -16.02
CA ASN A 498 13.53 -17.41 -15.94
C ASN A 498 13.22 -18.57 -15.01
N GLU A 499 12.20 -18.38 -14.18
CA GLU A 499 11.73 -19.37 -13.22
C GLU A 499 10.45 -20.04 -13.74
N TYR A 500 10.41 -21.36 -13.60
CA TYR A 500 9.30 -22.20 -14.03
C TYR A 500 8.81 -23.02 -12.85
N TYR A 501 7.56 -22.80 -12.47
CA TYR A 501 6.93 -23.47 -11.34
C TYR A 501 6.43 -24.85 -11.77
N HIS A 502 6.72 -25.86 -10.96
CA HIS A 502 6.18 -27.19 -11.20
C HIS A 502 4.75 -27.27 -10.67
N THR A 503 3.82 -27.59 -11.57
CA THR A 503 2.41 -27.79 -11.24
C THR A 503 2.06 -29.27 -11.39
N PRO A 504 1.73 -29.98 -10.31
CA PRO A 504 1.31 -31.38 -10.39
C PRO A 504 0.08 -31.56 -11.27
N GLN A 505 0.11 -32.57 -12.13
CA GLN A 505 -1.05 -32.96 -12.94
C GLN A 505 -2.01 -33.80 -12.08
N THR A 506 -3.02 -33.16 -11.50
CA THR A 506 -3.98 -33.78 -10.58
C THR A 506 -5.36 -33.15 -10.68
N ASP A 507 -6.40 -33.94 -10.41
CA ASP A 507 -7.79 -33.46 -10.33
C ASP A 507 -8.11 -32.80 -8.96
N GLY A 508 -7.21 -32.92 -7.97
CA GLY A 508 -7.36 -32.39 -6.61
C GLY A 508 -6.47 -31.17 -6.31
N THR A 509 -6.38 -30.78 -5.04
CA THR A 509 -5.48 -29.69 -4.62
C THR A 509 -4.02 -30.15 -4.56
N ILE A 510 -3.07 -29.19 -4.55
CA ILE A 510 -1.63 -29.50 -4.44
C ILE A 510 -1.35 -30.22 -3.11
N ALA A 511 -1.95 -29.75 -2.02
CA ALA A 511 -1.79 -30.34 -0.69
C ALA A 511 -2.28 -31.80 -0.63
N GLU A 512 -3.47 -32.09 -1.20
CA GLU A 512 -4.01 -33.45 -1.25
C GLU A 512 -3.13 -34.39 -2.09
N TYR A 513 -2.61 -33.89 -3.22
CA TYR A 513 -1.73 -34.65 -4.10
C TYR A 513 -0.47 -35.12 -3.37
N TYR A 514 0.24 -34.20 -2.70
CA TYR A 514 1.46 -34.55 -1.98
C TYR A 514 1.20 -35.32 -0.69
N ALA A 515 0.10 -35.06 0.02
CA ALA A 515 -0.30 -35.86 1.18
C ALA A 515 -0.54 -37.33 0.80
N ARG A 516 -1.17 -37.57 -0.36
CA ARG A 516 -1.36 -38.92 -0.90
C ARG A 516 -0.03 -39.60 -1.23
N LEU A 517 0.90 -38.89 -1.88
CA LEU A 517 2.22 -39.44 -2.22
C LEU A 517 3.04 -39.75 -0.96
N GLN A 518 2.99 -38.88 0.06
CA GLN A 518 3.65 -39.13 1.33
C GLN A 518 3.11 -40.42 1.98
N ALA A 519 1.79 -40.59 2.03
CA ALA A 519 1.18 -41.80 2.58
C ALA A 519 1.55 -43.09 1.82
N LEU A 520 1.79 -43.01 0.50
CA LEU A 520 2.27 -44.13 -0.32
C LEU A 520 3.75 -44.43 -0.07
N ALA A 521 4.58 -43.39 0.11
CA ALA A 521 5.98 -43.53 0.48
C ALA A 521 6.13 -44.17 1.87
N ASP A 522 5.29 -43.79 2.83
CA ASP A 522 5.23 -44.38 4.18
C ASP A 522 4.87 -45.88 4.15
N GLN A 523 4.15 -46.32 3.11
CA GLN A 523 3.80 -47.72 2.84
C GLN A 523 4.88 -48.47 2.02
N GLY A 524 5.91 -47.77 1.56
CA GLY A 524 7.01 -48.31 0.76
C GLY A 524 6.73 -48.44 -0.74
N GLU A 525 5.59 -47.93 -1.24
CA GLU A 525 5.23 -48.02 -2.67
C GLU A 525 5.93 -46.95 -3.51
N GLU A 526 6.08 -45.73 -2.97
CA GLU A 526 6.71 -44.57 -3.64
C GLU A 526 8.07 -44.22 -3.02
N SER A 527 8.86 -45.23 -2.66
CA SER A 527 10.15 -45.04 -1.97
C SER A 527 11.17 -44.23 -2.79
N ALA A 528 10.99 -44.14 -4.11
CA ALA A 528 11.85 -43.34 -4.98
C ALA A 528 11.72 -41.82 -4.72
N LEU A 529 10.61 -41.37 -4.14
CA LEU A 529 10.40 -39.97 -3.79
C LEU A 529 11.14 -39.55 -2.52
N LEU A 530 11.69 -40.51 -1.75
CA LEU A 530 12.51 -40.23 -0.57
C LEU A 530 13.94 -39.85 -0.93
N ASP A 531 14.41 -40.22 -2.13
CA ASP A 531 15.73 -39.83 -2.64
C ASP A 531 15.61 -38.57 -3.52
N PRO A 532 16.10 -37.41 -3.04
CA PRO A 532 15.99 -36.16 -3.78
C PRO A 532 16.71 -36.20 -5.13
N LEU A 533 17.80 -36.98 -5.27
CA LEU A 533 18.52 -37.06 -6.53
C LEU A 533 17.75 -37.88 -7.56
N GLN A 534 17.04 -38.92 -7.12
CA GLN A 534 16.15 -39.67 -8.00
C GLN A 534 14.97 -38.81 -8.46
N VAL A 535 14.41 -37.98 -7.57
CA VAL A 535 13.35 -37.00 -7.90
C VAL A 535 13.86 -35.99 -8.93
N ALA A 536 15.04 -35.40 -8.70
CA ALA A 536 15.65 -34.47 -9.65
C ALA A 536 15.90 -35.12 -11.02
N MET A 537 16.46 -36.33 -11.06
CA MET A 537 16.71 -37.06 -12.31
C MET A 537 15.43 -37.37 -13.06
N ASN A 538 14.37 -37.79 -12.36
CA ASN A 538 13.08 -38.07 -12.98
C ASN A 538 12.47 -36.81 -13.59
N TYR A 539 12.54 -35.67 -12.89
CA TYR A 539 12.03 -34.39 -13.38
C TYR A 539 12.80 -33.89 -14.61
N ILE A 540 14.14 -33.91 -14.55
CA ILE A 540 15.01 -33.56 -15.69
C ILE A 540 14.69 -34.46 -16.90
N SER A 541 14.37 -35.73 -16.64
CA SER A 541 14.09 -36.70 -17.69
C SER A 541 12.74 -36.51 -18.36
N ASN A 542 11.69 -36.37 -17.55
CA ASN A 542 10.31 -36.44 -18.01
C ASN A 542 9.72 -35.06 -18.32
N ASP A 543 10.00 -34.07 -17.48
CA ASP A 543 9.41 -32.74 -17.56
C ASP A 543 10.27 -31.78 -18.42
N ILE A 544 11.59 -31.80 -18.21
CA ILE A 544 12.52 -31.00 -19.03
C ILE A 544 12.86 -31.72 -20.35
N GLY A 545 12.71 -33.05 -20.40
CA GLY A 545 12.94 -33.84 -21.61
C GLY A 545 14.42 -34.15 -21.91
N MET A 546 15.30 -34.09 -20.92
CA MET A 546 16.76 -34.22 -21.09
C MET A 546 17.36 -35.54 -20.55
N GLY A 547 16.51 -36.50 -20.18
CA GLY A 547 16.90 -37.68 -19.39
C GLY A 547 17.89 -38.63 -20.04
N GLN A 548 18.02 -38.62 -21.36
CA GLN A 548 18.98 -39.48 -22.07
C GLN A 548 20.40 -38.89 -22.13
N HIS A 549 20.59 -37.65 -21.67
CA HIS A 549 21.83 -36.90 -21.85
C HIS A 549 22.57 -36.57 -20.56
N ILE A 550 21.91 -36.66 -19.41
CA ILE A 550 22.47 -36.29 -18.11
C ILE A 550 22.60 -37.53 -17.23
N LYS A 551 23.75 -37.68 -16.58
CA LYS A 551 24.03 -38.73 -15.60
C LYS A 551 24.04 -38.17 -14.19
N LEU A 552 23.77 -39.03 -13.22
CA LEU A 552 23.70 -38.69 -11.80
C LEU A 552 24.99 -38.02 -11.27
N ASP A 553 26.16 -38.43 -11.77
CA ASP A 553 27.48 -37.89 -11.40
C ASP A 553 27.74 -36.47 -11.95
N GLN A 554 26.87 -35.96 -12.81
CA GLN A 554 26.93 -34.59 -13.34
C GLN A 554 26.06 -33.61 -12.54
N LEU A 555 25.29 -34.09 -11.56
CA LEU A 555 24.51 -33.23 -10.68
C LEU A 555 25.39 -32.66 -9.58
N VAL A 556 25.27 -31.35 -9.33
CA VAL A 556 25.90 -30.69 -8.18
C VAL A 556 24.80 -30.32 -7.19
N VAL A 557 24.97 -30.78 -5.95
CA VAL A 557 23.92 -30.75 -4.93
C VAL A 557 24.33 -29.87 -3.78
N ASP A 558 23.42 -28.99 -3.36
CA ASP A 558 23.50 -28.22 -2.13
C ASP A 558 22.36 -28.62 -1.19
N ASN A 559 22.69 -29.22 -0.06
CA ASN A 559 21.72 -29.86 0.85
C ASN A 559 21.15 -28.89 1.90
N GLU A 560 21.72 -27.69 2.06
CA GLU A 560 21.27 -26.67 3.03
C GLU A 560 20.89 -25.37 2.30
N ALA A 561 20.18 -25.52 1.19
CA ALA A 561 19.74 -24.38 0.38
C ALA A 561 18.51 -23.70 0.99
N THR A 562 18.30 -22.45 0.61
CA THR A 562 17.09 -21.68 0.85
C THR A 562 16.46 -21.26 -0.49
N ALA A 563 15.22 -20.77 -0.45
CA ALA A 563 14.61 -20.16 -1.63
C ALA A 563 15.39 -18.94 -2.16
N ASP A 564 16.07 -18.19 -1.27
CA ASP A 564 16.92 -17.06 -1.66
C ASP A 564 18.17 -17.53 -2.42
N ASP A 565 18.73 -18.69 -2.08
CA ASP A 565 19.86 -19.27 -2.82
C ASP A 565 19.45 -19.66 -4.25
N PHE A 566 18.21 -20.10 -4.43
CA PHE A 566 17.65 -20.38 -5.76
C PHE A 566 17.41 -19.11 -6.59
N ALA A 567 17.16 -17.96 -5.94
CA ALA A 567 17.02 -16.69 -6.64
C ALA A 567 18.28 -16.32 -7.44
N ILE A 568 19.46 -16.79 -6.99
CA ILE A 568 20.74 -16.57 -7.68
C ILE A 568 20.87 -17.51 -8.88
N THR A 569 20.91 -16.96 -10.09
CA THR A 569 21.12 -17.73 -11.33
C THR A 569 22.52 -18.36 -11.36
N PRO A 570 22.64 -19.66 -11.70
CA PRO A 570 23.93 -20.34 -11.74
C PRO A 570 24.80 -19.78 -12.87
N GLU A 571 26.11 -19.71 -12.62
CA GLU A 571 27.05 -19.40 -13.69
C GLU A 571 27.24 -20.61 -14.62
N SER A 572 27.24 -20.34 -15.91
CA SER A 572 27.58 -21.32 -16.93
C SER A 572 28.96 -21.01 -17.49
N THR A 573 29.79 -22.04 -17.67
CA THR A 573 31.11 -21.89 -18.30
C THR A 573 31.14 -22.69 -19.60
N LEU A 574 31.20 -21.96 -20.71
CA LEU A 574 31.21 -22.51 -22.06
C LEU A 574 32.61 -22.40 -22.68
N ASN A 575 32.97 -23.32 -23.57
CA ASN A 575 34.21 -23.26 -24.32
C ASN A 575 33.86 -23.17 -25.81
N GLY A 576 34.49 -22.27 -26.57
CA GLY A 576 34.14 -22.13 -27.98
C GLY A 576 34.80 -20.97 -28.69
N TYR A 577 34.46 -20.77 -29.96
CA TYR A 577 34.95 -19.67 -30.76
C TYR A 577 33.99 -18.48 -30.71
N VAL A 578 34.54 -17.29 -30.47
CA VAL A 578 33.81 -16.02 -30.53
C VAL A 578 33.86 -15.49 -31.95
N LEU A 579 32.71 -15.38 -32.60
CA LEU A 579 32.56 -14.94 -33.98
C LEU A 579 31.70 -13.68 -34.05
N ASN A 580 31.98 -12.79 -35.00
CA ASN A 580 31.17 -11.60 -35.27
C ASN A 580 30.98 -10.59 -34.12
N LEU A 581 31.80 -10.63 -33.07
CA LEU A 581 31.80 -9.60 -32.01
C LEU A 581 32.25 -8.25 -32.57
N SER A 582 31.42 -7.21 -32.42
CA SER A 582 31.69 -5.86 -32.92
C SER A 582 31.53 -4.79 -31.83
N LEU A 583 32.01 -3.57 -32.10
CA LEU A 583 31.82 -2.44 -31.18
C LEU A 583 30.37 -1.91 -31.22
N GLU A 584 29.72 -2.00 -32.38
CA GLU A 584 28.36 -1.51 -32.60
C GLU A 584 27.30 -2.50 -32.11
N ASN A 585 27.63 -3.80 -32.08
CA ASN A 585 26.75 -4.85 -31.60
C ASN A 585 27.14 -5.25 -30.17
N ASN A 586 26.14 -5.39 -29.30
CA ASN A 586 26.29 -5.98 -27.97
C ASN A 586 25.95 -7.48 -27.98
N SER A 587 26.23 -8.15 -29.10
CA SER A 587 26.10 -9.60 -29.21
C SER A 587 27.13 -10.17 -30.18
N PHE A 588 27.36 -11.46 -30.08
CA PHE A 588 28.28 -12.21 -30.94
C PHE A 588 27.80 -13.65 -31.14
N ASP A 589 28.23 -14.27 -32.23
CA ASP A 589 27.93 -15.66 -32.53
C ASP A 589 28.95 -16.54 -31.82
N PHE A 590 28.50 -17.64 -31.21
CA PHE A 590 29.35 -18.51 -30.42
C PHE A 590 29.31 -19.94 -30.95
N ASP A 591 30.48 -20.47 -31.32
CA ASP A 591 30.61 -21.84 -31.81
C ASP A 591 31.20 -22.74 -30.72
N ASN A 592 30.37 -23.62 -30.14
CA ASN A 592 30.71 -24.38 -28.94
C ASN A 592 31.66 -25.55 -29.26
N ILE A 593 32.66 -25.75 -28.39
CA ILE A 593 33.64 -26.82 -28.54
C ILE A 593 33.75 -27.67 -27.28
N GLU A 594 33.91 -28.97 -27.47
CA GLU A 594 34.25 -29.91 -26.42
C GLU A 594 35.79 -30.07 -26.38
N TRP A 595 36.40 -29.68 -25.27
CA TRP A 595 37.84 -29.78 -25.05
C TRP A 595 38.18 -31.11 -24.37
N LEU A 596 38.74 -32.05 -25.12
CA LEU A 596 39.09 -33.38 -24.60
C LEU A 596 40.58 -33.47 -24.26
N THR A 597 40.88 -34.12 -23.15
CA THR A 597 42.24 -34.37 -22.64
C THR A 597 42.46 -35.85 -22.40
N MET A 598 43.70 -36.29 -22.16
CA MET A 598 44.03 -37.69 -21.85
C MET A 598 43.20 -38.33 -20.71
N LYS A 599 42.54 -37.53 -19.87
CA LYS A 599 41.64 -38.00 -18.80
C LYS A 599 40.30 -38.53 -19.34
N ASP A 600 39.91 -38.14 -20.55
CA ASP A 600 38.60 -38.43 -21.16
C ASP A 600 38.57 -39.76 -21.95
N SER A 601 39.30 -40.77 -21.45
CA SER A 601 39.55 -42.04 -22.14
C SER A 601 38.29 -42.80 -22.58
N ALA A 602 37.18 -42.66 -21.85
CA ALA A 602 35.88 -43.25 -22.22
C ALA A 602 35.23 -42.55 -23.42
N ARG A 603 35.46 -41.25 -23.58
CA ARG A 603 34.91 -40.43 -24.67
C ARG A 603 35.61 -40.71 -25.99
N PHE A 604 36.91 -40.96 -25.98
CA PHE A 604 37.71 -41.32 -27.17
C PHE A 604 37.19 -42.56 -27.88
N LYS A 605 36.83 -43.61 -27.12
CA LYS A 605 36.29 -44.86 -27.67
C LYS A 605 34.99 -44.66 -28.44
N GLY A 606 34.16 -43.71 -28.02
CA GLY A 606 32.90 -43.37 -28.69
C GLY A 606 33.06 -42.52 -29.94
N LEU A 607 34.19 -41.82 -30.09
CA LEU A 607 34.49 -40.91 -31.20
C LEU A 607 35.49 -41.49 -32.21
N ASN A 608 35.99 -42.71 -31.97
CA ASN A 608 37.03 -43.36 -32.77
C ASN A 608 38.31 -42.51 -32.91
N ILE A 609 38.69 -41.81 -31.83
CA ILE A 609 39.91 -40.99 -31.73
C ILE A 609 41.03 -41.86 -31.16
N ASN A 610 42.20 -41.89 -31.81
CA ASN A 610 43.41 -42.51 -31.29
C ASN A 610 44.29 -41.46 -30.58
N PRO A 611 44.43 -41.48 -29.25
CA PRO A 611 45.19 -40.46 -28.51
C PRO A 611 46.65 -40.30 -28.94
N ASP A 612 47.30 -41.37 -29.41
CA ASP A 612 48.70 -41.34 -29.84
C ASP A 612 48.90 -40.68 -31.21
N ASP A 613 47.90 -40.77 -32.10
CA ASP A 613 47.96 -40.23 -33.47
C ASP A 613 47.27 -38.87 -33.59
N ASP A 614 46.13 -38.70 -32.90
CA ASP A 614 45.20 -37.58 -33.08
C ASP A 614 45.41 -36.45 -32.03
N MET A 615 46.18 -36.68 -30.97
CA MET A 615 46.42 -35.71 -29.89
C MET A 615 47.92 -35.44 -29.64
N PRO A 616 48.71 -35.05 -30.66
CA PRO A 616 50.15 -34.85 -30.51
C PRO A 616 50.51 -33.77 -29.48
N ASN A 617 49.60 -32.83 -29.20
CA ASN A 617 49.77 -31.75 -28.22
C ASN A 617 49.04 -32.03 -26.88
N GLY A 618 48.53 -33.25 -26.68
CA GLY A 618 47.89 -33.68 -25.43
C GLY A 618 46.41 -33.27 -25.25
N PHE A 619 45.79 -32.67 -26.27
CA PHE A 619 44.36 -32.31 -26.28
C PHE A 619 43.72 -32.54 -27.66
N TYR A 620 42.40 -32.66 -27.71
CA TYR A 620 41.59 -32.74 -28.93
C TYR A 620 40.43 -31.74 -28.81
N ILE A 621 40.22 -30.91 -29.83
CA ILE A 621 39.08 -29.98 -29.90
C ILE A 621 38.03 -30.62 -30.79
N LEU A 622 36.90 -30.99 -30.20
CA LEU A 622 35.74 -31.46 -30.94
C LEU A 622 34.75 -30.31 -31.10
N ASN A 623 34.65 -29.77 -32.31
CA ASN A 623 33.62 -28.79 -32.63
C ASN A 623 32.28 -29.49 -32.83
N LYS A 624 31.29 -29.18 -31.98
CA LYS A 624 29.95 -29.80 -32.01
C LYS A 624 28.90 -28.74 -32.27
N TYR A 625 28.22 -28.89 -33.42
CA TYR A 625 27.07 -28.10 -33.89
C TYR A 625 27.20 -26.58 -33.77
N THR A 626 27.00 -25.90 -34.90
CA THR A 626 26.96 -24.44 -34.99
C THR A 626 25.75 -23.92 -34.22
N PHE A 627 25.96 -23.37 -33.02
CA PHE A 627 24.91 -22.65 -32.30
C PHE A 627 24.66 -21.32 -33.01
N THR A 628 23.39 -21.00 -33.26
CA THR A 628 22.99 -19.86 -34.12
C THR A 628 22.33 -18.73 -33.36
N ASP A 629 22.08 -18.88 -32.05
CA ASP A 629 21.57 -17.78 -31.24
C ASP A 629 22.73 -16.92 -30.70
N PRO A 630 22.74 -15.62 -31.01
CA PRO A 630 23.83 -14.74 -30.61
C PRO A 630 23.82 -14.49 -29.10
N LEU A 631 24.97 -14.66 -28.45
CA LEU A 631 25.15 -14.35 -27.03
C LEU A 631 25.28 -12.84 -26.82
N LYS A 632 24.68 -12.33 -25.74
CA LYS A 632 24.66 -10.89 -25.43
C LYS A 632 25.75 -10.53 -24.43
N VAL A 633 26.41 -9.39 -24.67
CA VAL A 633 27.40 -8.79 -23.76
C VAL A 633 26.85 -7.49 -23.17
N THR A 634 27.36 -7.09 -22.01
CA THR A 634 27.05 -5.82 -21.36
C THR A 634 28.31 -4.97 -21.26
N ASP A 635 28.17 -3.73 -20.80
CA ASP A 635 29.32 -2.85 -20.53
C ASP A 635 30.18 -3.35 -19.35
N GLU A 636 29.63 -4.25 -18.54
CA GLU A 636 30.30 -4.87 -17.39
C GLU A 636 31.03 -6.18 -17.76
N THR A 637 30.85 -6.68 -18.99
CA THR A 637 31.53 -7.89 -19.47
C THR A 637 33.05 -7.71 -19.42
N LYS A 638 33.74 -8.64 -18.77
CA LYS A 638 35.20 -8.64 -18.70
C LYS A 638 35.82 -9.38 -19.87
N TYR A 639 36.87 -8.82 -20.46
CA TYR A 639 37.58 -9.44 -21.58
C TYR A 639 39.03 -9.72 -21.18
N SER A 640 39.50 -10.93 -21.41
CA SER A 640 40.87 -11.34 -21.06
C SER A 640 41.54 -12.06 -22.22
N ILE A 641 42.80 -11.69 -22.50
CA ILE A 641 43.65 -12.31 -23.53
C ILE A 641 44.86 -12.97 -22.87
N VAL A 642 45.48 -13.94 -23.54
CA VAL A 642 46.70 -14.60 -23.05
C VAL A 642 47.93 -13.74 -23.38
N ASP A 643 48.73 -13.41 -22.36
CA ASP A 643 50.02 -12.74 -22.54
C ASP A 643 51.06 -13.74 -23.06
N ALA A 644 51.47 -13.57 -24.32
CA ALA A 644 52.44 -14.42 -25.00
C ALA A 644 53.82 -14.51 -24.29
N ASN A 645 54.16 -13.58 -23.40
CA ASN A 645 55.45 -13.59 -22.71
C ASN A 645 55.43 -14.37 -21.39
N VAL A 646 54.26 -14.52 -20.76
CA VAL A 646 54.12 -15.04 -19.40
C VAL A 646 53.15 -16.23 -19.32
N GLY A 647 52.35 -16.46 -20.36
CA GLY A 647 51.30 -17.49 -20.37
C GLY A 647 50.13 -17.20 -19.43
N ALA A 648 50.05 -15.99 -18.88
CA ALA A 648 49.01 -15.55 -17.95
C ALA A 648 47.95 -14.71 -18.66
N HIS A 649 46.72 -14.70 -18.13
CA HIS A 649 45.65 -13.86 -18.66
C HIS A 649 45.82 -12.39 -18.25
N LYS A 650 45.58 -11.49 -19.19
CA LYS A 650 45.54 -10.04 -19.00
C LYS A 650 44.16 -9.51 -19.36
N GLU A 651 43.52 -8.81 -18.43
CA GLU A 651 42.26 -8.11 -18.67
C GLU A 651 42.48 -6.90 -19.59
N VAL A 652 41.58 -6.74 -20.57
CA VAL A 652 41.64 -5.71 -21.62
C VAL A 652 40.25 -5.12 -21.87
N SER A 653 40.19 -3.97 -22.53
CA SER A 653 38.91 -3.39 -22.96
C SER A 653 38.27 -4.17 -24.11
N LYS A 654 36.95 -4.03 -24.30
CA LYS A 654 36.21 -4.60 -25.46
C LYS A 654 36.88 -4.25 -26.79
N GLN A 655 37.32 -2.99 -26.94
CA GLN A 655 37.99 -2.53 -28.15
C GLN A 655 39.32 -3.26 -28.37
N GLU A 656 40.17 -3.33 -27.34
CA GLU A 656 41.47 -4.03 -27.42
C GLU A 656 41.29 -5.53 -27.70
N PHE A 657 40.28 -6.16 -27.10
CA PHE A 657 39.95 -7.57 -27.35
C PHE A 657 39.58 -7.81 -28.82
N ILE A 658 38.68 -6.99 -29.39
CA ILE A 658 38.28 -7.09 -30.80
C ILE A 658 39.48 -6.83 -31.73
N GLU A 659 40.30 -5.82 -31.45
CA GLU A 659 41.50 -5.53 -32.24
C GLU A 659 42.55 -6.65 -32.16
N TYR A 660 42.66 -7.31 -31.01
CA TYR A 660 43.52 -8.47 -30.82
C TYR A 660 43.03 -9.67 -31.64
N PHE A 661 41.75 -10.01 -31.55
CA PHE A 661 41.16 -11.14 -32.27
C PHE A 661 41.16 -10.95 -33.81
N LYS A 662 41.08 -9.69 -34.30
CA LYS A 662 41.20 -9.36 -35.73
C LYS A 662 42.58 -9.67 -36.34
N ARG A 663 43.63 -9.87 -35.53
CA ARG A 663 44.98 -10.17 -36.03
C ARG A 663 45.11 -11.62 -36.50
N TYR A 664 44.21 -12.49 -36.04
CA TYR A 664 44.19 -13.88 -36.43
C TYR A 664 43.53 -14.04 -37.81
N THR A 665 44.30 -14.52 -38.79
CA THR A 665 43.82 -14.76 -40.17
C THR A 665 43.43 -16.20 -40.44
N ASP A 666 44.20 -17.15 -39.88
CA ASP A 666 44.07 -18.57 -40.21
C ASP A 666 43.63 -19.44 -39.02
N PHE A 667 43.74 -18.92 -37.79
CA PHE A 667 43.40 -19.63 -36.56
C PHE A 667 42.91 -18.65 -35.49
N VAL A 668 41.62 -18.73 -35.13
CA VAL A 668 41.06 -17.96 -34.02
C VAL A 668 41.23 -18.79 -32.74
N PRO A 669 41.86 -18.26 -31.68
CA PRO A 669 41.99 -19.01 -30.44
C PRO A 669 40.61 -19.22 -29.79
N PRO A 670 40.36 -20.39 -29.18
CA PRO A 670 39.13 -20.62 -28.46
C PRO A 670 39.08 -19.77 -27.19
N CYS A 671 37.87 -19.47 -26.73
CA CYS A 671 37.58 -18.72 -25.52
C CYS A 671 36.82 -19.59 -24.51
N VAL A 672 37.05 -19.31 -23.24
CA VAL A 672 36.16 -19.66 -22.13
C VAL A 672 35.21 -18.49 -21.91
N ILE A 673 33.91 -18.76 -21.94
CA ILE A 673 32.87 -17.75 -21.74
C ILE A 673 32.09 -18.09 -20.49
N THR A 674 31.89 -17.10 -19.64
CA THR A 674 31.02 -17.22 -18.46
C THR A 674 29.73 -16.47 -18.74
N THR A 675 28.59 -17.14 -18.55
CA THR A 675 27.26 -16.52 -18.69
C THR A 675 26.47 -16.60 -17.39
N ARG A 676 25.64 -15.58 -17.16
CA ARG A 676 24.68 -15.48 -16.05
C ARG A 676 23.52 -14.58 -16.49
N ASP A 677 22.29 -14.94 -16.15
CA ASP A 677 21.08 -14.16 -16.48
C ASP A 677 20.91 -13.87 -17.98
N GLY A 678 21.35 -14.80 -18.85
CA GLY A 678 21.30 -14.62 -20.31
C GLY A 678 22.33 -13.62 -20.87
N TYR A 679 23.27 -13.15 -20.04
CA TYR A 679 24.35 -12.25 -20.43
C TYR A 679 25.72 -12.87 -20.18
N VAL A 680 26.69 -12.49 -21.00
CA VAL A 680 28.09 -12.87 -20.85
C VAL A 680 28.76 -11.98 -19.81
N THR A 681 29.25 -12.56 -18.72
CA THR A 681 29.95 -11.86 -17.65
C THR A 681 31.45 -11.77 -17.93
N SER A 682 32.03 -12.77 -18.60
CA SER A 682 33.43 -12.74 -19.02
C SER A 682 33.71 -13.54 -20.29
N ILE A 683 34.64 -13.05 -21.11
CA ILE A 683 35.24 -13.75 -22.25
C ILE A 683 36.75 -13.81 -22.01
N THR A 684 37.27 -15.03 -21.87
CA THR A 684 38.69 -15.26 -21.60
C THR A 684 39.28 -16.15 -22.69
N GLU A 685 40.27 -15.64 -23.42
CA GLU A 685 41.04 -16.46 -24.37
C GLU A 685 41.64 -17.67 -23.65
N ARG A 686 41.45 -18.86 -24.21
CA ARG A 686 42.01 -20.10 -23.71
C ARG A 686 43.38 -20.31 -24.33
N TYR A 687 44.39 -20.53 -23.48
CA TYR A 687 45.74 -20.83 -23.96
C TYR A 687 45.76 -22.16 -24.72
N VAL A 688 46.29 -22.13 -25.94
CA VAL A 688 46.54 -23.31 -26.78
C VAL A 688 48.06 -23.49 -26.88
N PRO A 689 48.64 -24.52 -26.24
CA PRO A 689 50.09 -24.71 -26.14
C PRO A 689 50.76 -25.10 -27.45
#